data_AF-A0A1M5V611-F1
#
_entry.id   AF-A0A1M5V611-F1
#
_cell.length_a   1.000
_cell.length_b   1.000
_cell.length_c   1.000
_cell.angle_alpha   90.00
_cell.angle_beta   90.00
_cell.angle_gamma   90.00
#
_symmetry.space_group_name_H-M   'P 1'
#
loop_
_entity.id
_entity.type
_entity.pdbx_description
1 polymer ?
#
loop_
_entity_poly.entity_id
_entity_poly.type
_entity_poly.pdbx_seq_one_letter_code
_entity_poly.pdbx_strand_id
1 'polypeptide(L)'
;MTDRPPAIFFDKNDYQLLDIVAEVLDRDSDTAVLRSLLTEHMHPQGIKELAAPRGLRIAYAIAGLLGSFAKGTAQDRLKALRSLRDEVFLSATVFYQKNTARVLMQIMKELLRSSGDRVRQLQLAHDFRMVSTGNPRLVRAQLAKYHLLEMPEEWNQFSFDDRVHDSATKGRKTPTHLIMDAWIKGIRRLTVVYYNYVSSSVVEELIEASALLDIRVQVGVEMSARFRDKYIRFTWEPHGFSHNQAFLTFLREDKVVEFMDQGRKVSAYQQRYVYDVLSAFNTHHLPELRKELGLSLPPLAEKEFASFVGDGQPSLLHLARFITRELAPAADTELKRLKDEIAVSEGDRADLLRQRFNRLASLTIDTIIEQYLTPCRNPGVHDPSQPAQDDNSPELLRLSPHQVISRLQTLHTGSQFTLNLGNLSVQDTIEILYACKGIISHIEIYNLKDAAHGIASDSALDCRYTSGVAVDLTSPDRYYRLIGALQKALNEDNVIGLKRSIREIIWDLEEQRMRLKKSIDRLSVDLPLRDKLDGDYTRLLERKNDLLDILYDLEAFHGYYKKRTLESRIGSSSTGQAEHQHGMGFVVLDTLPARPRRTALEQIARQDRSLLPVTALLTKSTHLRSTDPVEPGALFGSSRRNGAFFRTTGRRWQDWSLDGCLVHPGQAGNIATLGGSSQTIGNNGRIGETRQDGRIRHPWTYLNTDLKNSLKVLLGFIPAFLTFWLTKDWWLLAYFGAVIWFSITGLRNIFQSVLGGGGLRRSPLLPWNSLVSWSRIADSLLYTGFSVPLLDYLVKTVLLDRTFDITTATNPVLLYVFMGLANGIYISSHNIFRGLPKNAAVGNFFRSILAIPLAIALNGLIGQFMHVAGVVDVYGELQKWAAIISKLASDCVAAGIEGLADRQVNIRARLAAYRSKISQLFAVFSRLDLMFPEEDVLDILQSPKMMLETLNYEAREQGTLLIVNALDLMHFWMYQPRARKALKRTVQEMSREEWLIFYRSQLVLRRYQEISQFFVDGLVGKKFSKPLSFYLDHFEHYLEDLERLETRHASP
;
A
#
# COMPACT_ATOMS: atom_id res chain seq x y z
N MET A 1 -22.54 14.31 29.00
CA MET A 1 -23.29 13.03 29.10
C MET A 1 -22.60 12.02 28.19
N THR A 2 -22.42 10.80 28.68
CA THR A 2 -21.57 9.76 28.08
C THR A 2 -22.20 9.15 26.83
N ASP A 3 -21.69 9.53 25.65
CA ASP A 3 -21.95 8.86 24.35
C ASP A 3 -21.30 7.46 24.29
N ARG A 4 -21.58 6.62 25.29
CA ARG A 4 -21.20 5.20 25.23
C ARG A 4 -22.31 4.46 24.50
N PRO A 5 -22.04 3.87 23.32
CA PRO A 5 -23.02 3.03 22.65
C PRO A 5 -23.37 1.84 23.57
N PRO A 6 -24.60 1.31 23.49
CA PRO A 6 -25.06 0.25 24.39
C PRO A 6 -24.17 -1.00 24.28
N ALA A 7 -24.01 -1.72 25.40
CA ALA A 7 -23.05 -2.82 25.58
C ALA A 7 -23.22 -4.02 24.62
N ILE A 8 -24.30 -4.04 23.83
CA ILE A 8 -24.55 -5.01 22.77
C ILE A 8 -23.69 -4.78 21.51
N PHE A 9 -23.13 -3.57 21.34
CA PHE A 9 -22.28 -3.19 20.22
C PHE A 9 -20.82 -3.05 20.65
N PHE A 10 -19.91 -3.48 19.76
CA PHE A 10 -18.45 -3.46 19.93
C PHE A 10 -17.92 -4.40 21.03
N ASP A 11 -16.67 -4.82 20.87
CA ASP A 11 -15.99 -5.68 21.84
C ASP A 11 -15.12 -4.85 22.79
N LYS A 12 -14.81 -5.37 23.99
CA LYS A 12 -13.90 -4.72 24.96
C LYS A 12 -12.55 -4.31 24.34
N ASN A 13 -12.05 -5.12 23.41
CA ASN A 13 -10.81 -4.86 22.69
C ASN A 13 -10.91 -3.68 21.71
N ASP A 14 -12.10 -3.37 21.20
CA ASP A 14 -12.32 -2.23 20.30
C ASP A 14 -12.17 -0.91 21.10
N TYR A 15 -12.66 -0.88 22.34
CA TYR A 15 -12.44 0.25 23.26
C TYR A 15 -10.97 0.38 23.66
N GLN A 16 -10.32 -0.73 24.03
CA GLN A 16 -8.90 -0.72 24.40
C GLN A 16 -8.02 -0.18 23.27
N LEU A 17 -8.33 -0.55 22.02
CA LEU A 17 -7.64 -0.04 20.84
C LEU A 17 -7.77 1.50 20.72
N LEU A 18 -8.96 2.06 20.99
CA LEU A 18 -9.14 3.51 20.94
C LEU A 18 -8.42 4.26 22.04
N ASP A 19 -8.44 3.72 23.27
CA ASP A 19 -7.76 4.35 24.40
C ASP A 19 -6.24 4.40 24.16
N ILE A 20 -5.70 3.32 23.56
CA ILE A 20 -4.32 3.26 23.07
C ILE A 20 -4.04 4.34 22.02
N VAL A 21 -4.93 4.50 21.04
CA VAL A 21 -4.71 5.48 19.97
C VAL A 21 -4.70 6.91 20.55
N ALA A 22 -5.58 7.20 21.52
CA ALA A 22 -5.57 8.48 22.21
C ALA A 22 -4.25 8.71 22.97
N GLU A 23 -3.78 7.71 23.73
CA GLU A 23 -2.52 7.76 24.48
C GLU A 23 -1.30 8.03 23.57
N VAL A 24 -1.25 7.43 22.37
CA VAL A 24 -0.14 7.64 21.42
C VAL A 24 -0.12 9.07 20.85
N LEU A 25 -1.28 9.72 20.74
CA LEU A 25 -1.40 11.06 20.15
C LEU A 25 -1.11 12.18 21.14
N ASP A 26 -1.47 12.01 22.42
CA ASP A 26 -1.39 13.08 23.43
C ASP A 26 0.04 13.45 23.87
N ARG A 27 1.07 12.68 23.48
CA ARG A 27 2.51 13.02 23.52
C ARG A 27 3.09 13.66 24.81
N ASP A 28 2.39 13.70 25.94
CA ASP A 28 2.95 14.14 27.23
C ASP A 28 3.46 12.94 28.05
N SER A 29 4.78 12.91 28.26
CA SER A 29 5.56 12.17 29.28
C SER A 29 5.51 10.63 29.36
N ASP A 30 4.50 9.92 28.86
CA ASP A 30 4.39 8.44 28.98
C ASP A 30 5.06 7.65 27.82
N THR A 31 5.88 8.33 27.01
CA THR A 31 6.46 7.84 25.74
C THR A 31 7.49 6.70 25.87
N ALA A 32 7.99 6.41 27.07
CA ALA A 32 8.98 5.35 27.30
C ALA A 32 8.40 3.93 27.09
N VAL A 33 7.12 3.73 27.43
CA VAL A 33 6.46 2.41 27.48
C VAL A 33 6.08 1.85 26.10
N LEU A 34 5.83 2.74 25.14
CA LEU A 34 5.44 2.38 23.78
C LEU A 34 6.64 2.17 22.87
N ARG A 35 7.73 2.92 23.11
CA ARG A 35 9.03 2.72 22.44
C ARG A 35 9.60 1.34 22.70
N SER A 36 9.32 0.76 23.86
CA SER A 36 9.88 -0.53 24.24
C SER A 36 9.14 -1.74 23.64
N LEU A 37 7.81 -1.70 23.49
CA LEU A 37 7.09 -2.74 22.73
C LEU A 37 7.51 -2.82 21.24
N LEU A 38 8.07 -1.71 20.74
CA LEU A 38 8.60 -1.54 19.40
C LEU A 38 10.14 -1.52 19.39
N THR A 39 10.80 -1.94 20.48
CA THR A 39 12.27 -2.01 20.56
C THR A 39 12.77 -2.68 19.29
N GLU A 40 13.70 -2.01 18.61
CA GLU A 40 14.30 -2.52 17.38
C GLU A 40 14.77 -3.95 17.63
N HIS A 41 14.66 -4.78 16.61
CA HIS A 41 15.16 -6.14 16.62
C HIS A 41 14.28 -7.18 17.34
N MET A 42 13.24 -6.85 18.10
CA MET A 42 12.29 -7.88 18.60
C MET A 42 11.40 -8.46 17.48
N HIS A 43 11.38 -9.79 17.34
CA HIS A 43 10.55 -10.45 16.32
C HIS A 43 9.07 -10.36 16.69
N PRO A 44 8.16 -10.12 15.73
CA PRO A 44 6.73 -9.99 16.03
C PRO A 44 6.06 -11.24 16.62
N GLN A 45 6.63 -12.41 16.41
CA GLN A 45 6.19 -13.69 16.99
C GLN A 45 7.09 -14.14 18.16
N GLY A 46 7.93 -13.24 18.65
CA GLY A 46 8.88 -13.43 19.73
C GLY A 46 8.29 -13.11 21.10
N ILE A 47 9.13 -12.82 22.08
CA ILE A 47 8.74 -12.71 23.50
C ILE A 47 7.64 -11.66 23.75
N LYS A 48 7.59 -10.60 22.92
CA LYS A 48 6.57 -9.54 22.99
C LYS A 48 5.15 -10.01 22.65
N GLU A 49 4.98 -11.21 22.08
CA GLU A 49 3.65 -11.80 21.88
C GLU A 49 2.91 -12.05 23.20
N LEU A 50 3.65 -12.32 24.28
CA LEU A 50 3.09 -12.52 25.61
C LEU A 50 2.60 -11.22 26.27
N ALA A 51 3.13 -10.06 25.84
CA ALA A 51 2.79 -8.75 26.39
C ALA A 51 1.53 -8.14 25.76
N ALA A 52 1.36 -8.29 24.44
CA ALA A 52 0.22 -7.71 23.71
C ALA A 52 -0.20 -8.60 22.51
N PRO A 53 -1.51 -8.72 22.21
CA PRO A 53 -2.00 -9.46 21.04
C PRO A 53 -1.61 -8.77 19.73
N ARG A 54 -1.51 -9.56 18.65
CA ARG A 54 -1.06 -9.11 17.32
C ARG A 54 -1.77 -7.86 16.81
N GLY A 55 -3.10 -7.81 16.88
CA GLY A 55 -3.88 -6.67 16.39
C GLY A 55 -3.49 -5.35 17.08
N LEU A 56 -3.23 -5.40 18.40
CA LEU A 56 -2.80 -4.23 19.15
C LEU A 56 -1.35 -3.83 18.80
N ARG A 57 -0.42 -4.79 18.63
CA ARG A 57 0.95 -4.48 18.20
C ARG A 57 1.01 -3.78 16.84
N ILE A 58 0.23 -4.27 15.88
CA ILE A 58 0.12 -3.61 14.57
C ILE A 58 -0.47 -2.20 14.75
N ALA A 59 -1.52 -2.04 15.55
CA ALA A 59 -2.08 -0.72 15.83
C ALA A 59 -1.06 0.24 16.46
N TYR A 60 -0.27 -0.22 17.43
CA TYR A 60 0.79 0.58 18.05
C TYR A 60 1.83 1.04 17.02
N ALA A 61 2.30 0.13 16.16
CA ALA A 61 3.27 0.47 15.13
C ALA A 61 2.72 1.49 14.12
N ILE A 62 1.45 1.36 13.72
CA ILE A 62 0.81 2.32 12.82
C ILE A 62 0.59 3.68 13.49
N ALA A 63 0.07 3.69 14.72
CA ALA A 63 -0.16 4.92 15.47
C ALA A 63 1.15 5.67 15.74
N GLY A 64 2.22 4.94 16.11
CA GLY A 64 3.56 5.50 16.27
C GLY A 64 4.11 6.10 14.98
N LEU A 65 3.95 5.43 13.84
CA LEU A 65 4.33 5.97 12.54
C LEU A 65 3.55 7.24 12.18
N LEU A 66 2.22 7.21 12.30
CA LEU A 66 1.38 8.37 11.97
C LEU A 66 1.67 9.55 12.91
N GLY A 67 1.91 9.28 14.20
CA GLY A 67 2.36 10.28 15.17
C GLY A 67 3.76 10.84 14.86
N SER A 68 4.67 10.05 14.26
CA SER A 68 5.99 10.53 13.84
C SER A 68 5.93 11.52 12.67
N PHE A 69 4.90 11.47 11.83
CA PHE A 69 4.74 12.42 10.72
C PHE A 69 4.39 13.84 11.15
N ALA A 70 3.73 14.01 12.29
CA ALA A 70 3.31 15.33 12.77
C ALA A 70 4.44 16.12 13.44
N LYS A 71 5.34 15.44 14.17
CA LYS A 71 6.31 16.07 15.09
C LYS A 71 7.61 15.27 15.26
N GLY A 72 7.93 14.33 14.37
CA GLY A 72 9.12 13.47 14.46
C GLY A 72 10.19 13.84 13.44
N THR A 73 11.45 13.52 13.74
CA THR A 73 12.58 13.68 12.82
C THR A 73 12.55 12.66 11.68
N ALA A 74 13.37 12.82 10.64
CA ALA A 74 13.50 11.83 9.56
C ALA A 74 13.86 10.43 10.10
N GLN A 75 14.79 10.36 11.06
CA GLN A 75 15.18 9.11 11.70
C GLN A 75 14.03 8.48 12.50
N ASP A 76 13.26 9.27 13.25
CA ASP A 76 12.09 8.76 13.98
C ASP A 76 11.05 8.16 13.03
N ARG A 77 10.81 8.82 11.88
CA ARG A 77 9.87 8.35 10.85
C ARG A 77 10.33 7.03 10.24
N LEU A 78 11.60 6.92 9.86
CA LEU A 78 12.18 5.71 9.28
C LEU A 78 12.20 4.55 10.26
N LYS A 79 12.51 4.82 11.53
CA LYS A 79 12.45 3.85 12.63
C LYS A 79 11.03 3.32 12.83
N ALA A 80 10.04 4.22 12.87
CA ALA A 80 8.64 3.83 12.99
C ALA A 80 8.17 3.02 11.76
N LEU A 81 8.62 3.38 10.56
CA LEU A 81 8.29 2.66 9.32
C LEU A 81 8.89 1.24 9.30
N ARG A 82 10.15 1.08 9.74
CA ARG A 82 10.79 -0.24 9.94
C ARG A 82 9.99 -1.10 10.89
N SER A 83 9.64 -0.56 12.05
CA SER A 83 8.89 -1.27 13.08
C SER A 83 7.52 -1.74 12.55
N LEU A 84 6.81 -0.87 11.83
CA LEU A 84 5.56 -1.22 11.17
C LEU A 84 5.74 -2.32 10.14
N ARG A 85 6.73 -2.17 9.24
CA ARG A 85 7.04 -3.16 8.22
C ARG A 85 7.25 -4.51 8.88
N ASP A 86 8.08 -4.58 9.91
CA ASP A 86 8.40 -5.83 10.58
C ASP A 86 7.14 -6.43 11.23
N GLU A 87 6.34 -5.65 11.98
CA GLU A 87 5.09 -6.11 12.58
C GLU A 87 4.07 -6.63 11.56
N VAL A 88 4.01 -6.05 10.38
CA VAL A 88 3.03 -6.40 9.35
C VAL A 88 3.52 -7.56 8.47
N PHE A 89 4.78 -7.50 8.03
CA PHE A 89 5.37 -8.46 7.09
C PHE A 89 5.91 -9.73 7.76
N LEU A 90 6.37 -9.66 9.01
CA LEU A 90 6.86 -10.85 9.73
C LEU A 90 5.76 -11.52 10.58
N SER A 91 4.68 -10.80 10.94
CA SER A 91 3.57 -11.42 11.68
C SER A 91 2.59 -12.22 10.81
N ALA A 92 2.44 -11.89 9.53
CA ALA A 92 1.33 -12.46 8.74
C ALA A 92 1.73 -13.80 8.09
N THR A 93 1.15 -14.88 8.60
CA THR A 93 1.13 -16.21 7.96
C THR A 93 0.01 -16.34 6.92
N VAL A 94 -0.60 -15.23 6.49
CA VAL A 94 -1.89 -15.21 5.79
C VAL A 94 -1.72 -15.04 4.27
N PHE A 95 -2.55 -15.76 3.50
CA PHE A 95 -2.65 -15.76 2.02
C PHE A 95 -2.93 -14.38 1.38
N TYR A 96 -3.07 -13.30 2.16
CA TYR A 96 -3.51 -11.97 1.70
C TYR A 96 -2.81 -10.81 2.45
N GLN A 97 -1.54 -11.01 2.76
CA GLN A 97 -0.76 -10.18 3.68
C GLN A 97 -0.64 -8.72 3.23
N LYS A 98 -0.20 -8.47 2.00
CA LYS A 98 0.09 -7.11 1.51
C LYS A 98 -1.18 -6.29 1.42
N ASN A 99 -2.26 -6.88 0.91
CA ASN A 99 -3.54 -6.18 0.84
C ASN A 99 -4.16 -5.94 2.23
N THR A 100 -4.02 -6.88 3.18
CA THR A 100 -4.49 -6.69 4.56
C THR A 100 -3.81 -5.50 5.20
N ALA A 101 -2.49 -5.43 5.07
CA ALA A 101 -1.68 -4.34 5.58
C ALA A 101 -2.08 -2.97 5.03
N ARG A 102 -2.26 -2.86 3.70
CA ARG A 102 -2.71 -1.63 3.04
C ARG A 102 -4.04 -1.14 3.60
N VAL A 103 -4.98 -2.05 3.85
CA VAL A 103 -6.28 -1.73 4.46
C VAL A 103 -6.14 -1.30 5.91
N LEU A 104 -5.35 -2.01 6.73
CA LEU A 104 -5.15 -1.65 8.13
C LEU A 104 -4.59 -0.22 8.28
N MET A 105 -3.62 0.13 7.43
CA MET A 105 -3.09 1.48 7.35
C MET A 105 -4.16 2.51 7.01
N GLN A 106 -4.97 2.23 6.00
CA GLN A 106 -6.04 3.14 5.56
C GLN A 106 -7.12 3.32 6.63
N ILE A 107 -7.51 2.24 7.33
CA ILE A 107 -8.47 2.30 8.44
C ILE A 107 -7.91 3.15 9.58
N MET A 108 -6.64 2.96 9.95
CA MET A 108 -6.02 3.74 11.03
C MET A 108 -5.91 5.22 10.68
N LYS A 109 -5.55 5.56 9.44
CA LYS A 109 -5.55 6.96 8.96
C LYS A 109 -6.93 7.60 9.13
N GLU A 110 -7.99 6.89 8.79
CA GLU A 110 -9.36 7.37 8.94
C GLU A 110 -9.79 7.48 10.41
N LEU A 111 -9.32 6.55 11.26
CA LEU A 111 -9.59 6.54 12.70
C LEU A 111 -8.98 7.79 13.36
N LEU A 112 -7.74 8.13 13.00
CA LEU A 112 -7.09 9.36 13.46
C LEU A 112 -7.80 10.62 12.95
N ARG A 113 -8.26 10.61 11.68
CA ARG A 113 -8.97 11.74 11.07
C ARG A 113 -10.35 12.00 11.69
N SER A 114 -10.97 10.96 12.28
CA SER A 114 -12.29 11.03 12.91
C SER A 114 -12.22 11.42 14.40
N SER A 115 -11.15 12.10 14.83
CA SER A 115 -11.00 12.62 16.20
C SER A 115 -12.13 13.60 16.52
N GLY A 116 -13.03 13.20 17.43
CA GLY A 116 -14.23 13.98 17.79
C GLY A 116 -15.56 13.25 17.57
N ASP A 117 -15.57 12.13 16.85
CA ASP A 117 -16.73 11.23 16.73
C ASP A 117 -16.39 9.84 17.29
N ARG A 118 -16.75 9.63 18.57
CA ARG A 118 -16.42 8.39 19.29
C ARG A 118 -17.09 7.15 18.69
N VAL A 119 -18.31 7.28 18.17
CA VAL A 119 -19.04 6.15 17.56
C VAL A 119 -18.37 5.73 16.26
N ARG A 120 -17.98 6.70 15.43
CA ARG A 120 -17.23 6.43 14.19
C ARG A 120 -15.87 5.81 14.49
N GLN A 121 -15.16 6.32 15.49
CA GLN A 121 -13.89 5.73 15.93
C GLN A 121 -14.06 4.27 16.38
N LEU A 122 -15.11 3.94 17.12
CA LEU A 122 -15.40 2.55 17.53
C LEU A 122 -15.70 1.64 16.35
N GLN A 123 -16.44 2.12 15.35
CA GLN A 123 -16.66 1.37 14.10
C GLN A 123 -15.34 1.08 13.37
N LEU A 124 -14.45 2.07 13.28
CA LEU A 124 -13.15 1.91 12.64
C LEU A 124 -12.22 0.99 13.43
N ALA A 125 -12.24 1.06 14.77
CA ALA A 125 -11.49 0.15 15.64
C ALA A 125 -11.97 -1.31 15.47
N HIS A 126 -13.27 -1.51 15.39
CA HIS A 126 -13.86 -2.82 15.09
C HIS A 126 -13.44 -3.34 13.72
N ASP A 127 -13.60 -2.51 12.67
CA ASP A 127 -13.18 -2.83 11.31
C ASP A 127 -11.68 -3.21 11.26
N PHE A 128 -10.83 -2.45 11.95
CA PHE A 128 -9.39 -2.71 12.06
C PHE A 128 -9.11 -4.11 12.66
N ARG A 129 -9.74 -4.43 13.79
CA ARG A 129 -9.58 -5.73 14.45
C ARG A 129 -10.05 -6.87 13.56
N MET A 130 -11.21 -6.72 12.90
CA MET A 130 -11.76 -7.74 12.01
C MET A 130 -10.86 -7.99 10.79
N VAL A 131 -10.32 -6.92 10.20
CA VAL A 131 -9.37 -7.00 9.07
C VAL A 131 -8.03 -7.60 9.48
N SER A 132 -7.56 -7.37 10.71
CA SER A 132 -6.26 -7.88 11.19
C SER A 132 -6.11 -9.41 11.12
N THR A 133 -7.23 -10.12 11.05
CA THR A 133 -7.30 -11.57 10.81
C THR A 133 -6.81 -11.99 9.41
N GLY A 134 -6.81 -11.08 8.45
CA GLY A 134 -6.42 -11.30 7.06
C GLY A 134 -7.44 -12.06 6.22
N ASN A 135 -8.72 -12.09 6.63
CA ASN A 135 -9.79 -12.71 5.84
C ASN A 135 -9.95 -11.99 4.48
N PRO A 136 -9.71 -12.65 3.32
CA PRO A 136 -9.72 -11.99 2.02
C PRO A 136 -11.02 -11.29 1.66
N ARG A 137 -12.16 -11.70 2.24
CA ARG A 137 -13.46 -11.08 1.96
C ARG A 137 -13.62 -9.74 2.65
N LEU A 138 -13.27 -9.70 3.95
CA LEU A 138 -13.29 -8.48 4.73
C LEU A 138 -12.29 -7.48 4.16
N VAL A 139 -11.08 -7.94 3.82
CA VAL A 139 -10.07 -7.08 3.23
C VAL A 139 -10.55 -6.52 1.88
N ARG A 140 -11.13 -7.33 1.00
CA ARG A 140 -11.69 -6.85 -0.28
C ARG A 140 -12.83 -5.85 -0.10
N ALA A 141 -13.73 -6.09 0.84
CA ALA A 141 -14.83 -5.17 1.12
C ALA A 141 -14.28 -3.80 1.55
N GLN A 142 -13.23 -3.79 2.38
CA GLN A 142 -12.59 -2.56 2.82
C GLN A 142 -11.74 -1.91 1.70
N LEU A 143 -11.03 -2.69 0.88
CA LEU A 143 -10.36 -2.17 -0.33
C LEU A 143 -11.36 -1.43 -1.23
N ALA A 144 -12.51 -2.03 -1.49
CA ALA A 144 -13.58 -1.41 -2.28
C ALA A 144 -14.13 -0.14 -1.60
N LYS A 145 -14.40 -0.18 -0.29
CA LYS A 145 -14.86 0.97 0.51
C LYS A 145 -13.92 2.18 0.42
N TYR A 146 -12.61 1.93 0.32
CA TYR A 146 -11.58 2.98 0.22
C TYR A 146 -11.08 3.21 -1.22
N HIS A 147 -11.77 2.68 -2.24
CA HIS A 147 -11.40 2.77 -3.66
C HIS A 147 -9.97 2.27 -3.98
N LEU A 148 -9.42 1.41 -3.13
CA LEU A 148 -8.12 0.77 -3.33
C LEU A 148 -8.27 -0.47 -4.19
N LEU A 149 -7.44 -0.60 -5.22
CA LEU A 149 -7.42 -1.78 -6.08
C LEU A 149 -6.70 -2.95 -5.39
N GLU A 150 -7.25 -4.16 -5.51
CA GLU A 150 -6.59 -5.40 -5.06
C GLU A 150 -5.32 -5.64 -5.88
N MET A 151 -4.17 -5.74 -5.21
CA MET A 151 -2.87 -6.02 -5.83
C MET A 151 -2.53 -7.51 -5.72
N PRO A 152 -1.75 -8.09 -6.64
CA PRO A 152 -1.24 -9.45 -6.47
C PRO A 152 -0.34 -9.53 -5.23
N GLU A 153 -0.46 -10.61 -4.45
CA GLU A 153 0.38 -10.83 -3.26
C GLU A 153 1.84 -11.13 -3.64
N GLU A 154 2.09 -11.65 -4.85
CA GLU A 154 3.42 -11.74 -5.46
C GLU A 154 4.07 -10.36 -5.65
N TRP A 155 3.25 -9.30 -5.67
CA TRP A 155 3.67 -7.90 -5.81
C TRP A 155 4.44 -7.65 -7.09
N ASN A 156 3.97 -8.26 -8.18
CA ASN A 156 4.56 -8.21 -9.51
C ASN A 156 3.76 -7.34 -10.50
N GLN A 157 2.75 -6.59 -10.05
CA GLN A 157 2.04 -5.64 -10.92
C GLN A 157 2.99 -4.56 -11.47
N PHE A 158 2.69 -4.01 -12.64
CA PHE A 158 3.34 -2.81 -13.14
C PHE A 158 2.48 -1.58 -12.78
N SER A 159 2.90 -0.91 -11.71
CA SER A 159 2.27 0.31 -11.20
C SER A 159 3.34 1.37 -10.93
N PHE A 160 3.06 2.60 -11.34
CA PHE A 160 4.05 3.66 -11.38
C PHE A 160 3.44 5.05 -11.27
N ASP A 161 4.28 6.05 -11.01
CA ASP A 161 3.99 7.47 -11.17
C ASP A 161 5.32 8.20 -11.44
N ASP A 162 5.46 8.77 -12.63
CA ASP A 162 6.74 9.36 -13.06
C ASP A 162 6.90 10.81 -12.63
N ARG A 163 5.93 11.40 -11.92
CA ARG A 163 6.04 12.77 -11.41
C ARG A 163 5.20 13.00 -10.18
N VAL A 164 5.84 13.00 -9.01
CA VAL A 164 5.24 13.38 -7.73
C VAL A 164 6.12 14.34 -6.95
N HIS A 165 5.51 15.02 -5.97
CA HIS A 165 6.19 16.00 -5.14
C HIS A 165 5.99 15.71 -3.65
N ASP A 166 7.07 15.84 -2.87
CA ASP A 166 7.07 15.77 -1.42
C ASP A 166 7.12 17.18 -0.78
N SER A 167 7.22 17.23 0.55
CA SER A 167 7.27 18.47 1.32
C SER A 167 8.51 19.34 1.10
N ALA A 168 9.59 18.82 0.50
CA ALA A 168 10.75 19.64 0.18
C ALA A 168 10.54 20.52 -1.06
N THR A 169 9.43 20.33 -1.79
CA THR A 169 8.98 21.21 -2.87
C THR A 169 7.60 21.79 -2.57
N LYS A 170 6.57 21.44 -3.36
CA LYS A 170 5.18 21.92 -3.24
C LYS A 170 4.23 20.88 -2.62
N GLY A 171 4.72 19.67 -2.33
CA GLY A 171 3.95 18.63 -1.68
C GLY A 171 3.72 18.95 -0.21
N ARG A 172 2.80 18.22 0.43
CA ARG A 172 2.53 18.39 1.88
C ARG A 172 3.11 17.28 2.77
N LYS A 173 3.64 16.22 2.16
CA LYS A 173 4.02 14.97 2.84
C LYS A 173 5.52 14.82 2.81
N THR A 174 6.11 14.47 3.93
CA THR A 174 7.54 14.11 4.02
C THR A 174 7.86 12.92 3.09
N PRO A 175 9.14 12.71 2.73
CA PRO A 175 9.53 11.57 1.90
C PRO A 175 9.00 10.23 2.42
N THR A 176 9.17 9.96 3.73
CA THR A 176 8.66 8.72 4.34
C THR A 176 7.14 8.59 4.22
N HIS A 177 6.39 9.67 4.42
CA HIS A 177 4.94 9.66 4.31
C HIS A 177 4.48 9.47 2.85
N LEU A 178 5.16 10.10 1.88
CA LEU A 178 4.90 9.91 0.46
C LEU A 178 5.06 8.44 0.05
N ILE A 179 6.17 7.80 0.43
CA ILE A 179 6.43 6.38 0.13
C ILE A 179 5.38 5.46 0.76
N MET A 180 5.02 5.72 2.02
CA MET A 180 3.96 4.97 2.70
C MET A 180 2.62 5.08 1.94
N ASP A 181 2.24 6.28 1.50
CA ASP A 181 1.02 6.50 0.73
C ASP A 181 1.07 5.88 -0.68
N ALA A 182 2.22 5.89 -1.33
CA ALA A 182 2.44 5.22 -2.61
C ALA A 182 2.26 3.71 -2.46
N TRP A 183 2.82 3.13 -1.39
CA TRP A 183 2.69 1.73 -1.06
C TRP A 183 1.25 1.31 -0.75
N ILE A 184 0.50 2.12 0.02
CA ILE A 184 -0.94 1.89 0.25
C ILE A 184 -1.71 1.84 -1.07
N LYS A 185 -1.38 2.69 -2.05
CA LYS A 185 -2.03 2.65 -3.37
C LYS A 185 -1.59 1.47 -4.23
N GLY A 186 -0.49 0.82 -3.89
CA GLY A 186 0.06 -0.33 -4.61
C GLY A 186 1.04 0.06 -5.71
N ILE A 187 1.60 1.26 -5.66
CA ILE A 187 2.64 1.77 -6.57
C ILE A 187 3.96 1.04 -6.29
N ARG A 188 4.70 0.68 -7.35
CA ARG A 188 6.01 0.01 -7.25
C ARG A 188 7.17 0.85 -7.80
N ARG A 189 6.89 1.82 -8.66
CA ARG A 189 7.88 2.73 -9.24
C ARG A 189 7.44 4.16 -9.03
N LEU A 190 8.31 5.02 -8.54
CA LEU A 190 7.96 6.39 -8.22
C LEU A 190 9.11 7.32 -8.58
N THR A 191 8.84 8.36 -9.34
CA THR A 191 9.83 9.42 -9.58
C THR A 191 9.44 10.66 -8.80
N VAL A 192 10.27 11.04 -7.83
CA VAL A 192 10.06 12.23 -7.01
C VAL A 192 10.86 13.38 -7.61
N VAL A 193 10.16 14.45 -7.99
CA VAL A 193 10.74 15.57 -8.73
C VAL A 193 10.90 16.78 -7.81
N TYR A 194 12.15 17.23 -7.65
CA TYR A 194 12.56 18.38 -6.87
C TYR A 194 12.79 19.61 -7.77
N TYR A 195 12.54 20.82 -7.26
CA TYR A 195 12.71 22.05 -8.04
C TYR A 195 14.08 22.66 -7.81
N ASN A 196 14.83 22.81 -8.91
CA ASN A 196 16.16 23.40 -9.06
C ASN A 196 17.29 22.78 -8.22
N TYR A 197 17.01 22.25 -7.03
CA TYR A 197 17.99 21.62 -6.15
C TYR A 197 17.33 20.60 -5.21
N VAL A 198 18.13 19.71 -4.63
CA VAL A 198 17.71 18.77 -3.57
C VAL A 198 18.85 18.56 -2.58
N SER A 199 18.54 18.46 -1.28
CA SER A 199 19.54 18.16 -0.26
C SER A 199 19.79 16.65 -0.15
N SER A 200 21.03 16.27 0.18
CA SER A 200 21.39 14.86 0.39
C SER A 200 20.55 14.20 1.50
N SER A 201 20.14 14.94 2.54
CA SER A 201 19.37 14.39 3.66
C SER A 201 17.92 14.03 3.28
N VAL A 202 17.29 14.83 2.40
CA VAL A 202 15.95 14.53 1.87
C VAL A 202 15.99 13.28 0.99
N VAL A 203 17.02 13.16 0.14
CA VAL A 203 17.22 11.99 -0.72
C VAL A 203 17.51 10.73 0.11
N GLU A 204 18.33 10.85 1.16
CA GLU A 204 18.63 9.75 2.08
C GLU A 204 17.36 9.22 2.75
N GLU A 205 16.49 10.10 3.28
CA GLU A 205 15.19 9.69 3.83
C GLU A 205 14.32 8.98 2.79
N LEU A 206 14.23 9.54 1.57
CA LEU A 206 13.44 8.98 0.50
C LEU A 206 13.89 7.57 0.11
N ILE A 207 15.20 7.39 -0.10
CA ILE A 207 15.82 6.14 -0.50
C ILE A 207 15.66 5.10 0.60
N GLU A 208 15.93 5.45 1.86
CA GLU A 208 15.75 4.53 2.98
C GLU A 208 14.29 4.10 3.11
N ALA A 209 13.33 5.03 3.06
CA ALA A 209 11.91 4.70 3.12
C ALA A 209 11.49 3.77 1.97
N SER A 210 11.98 4.03 0.76
CA SER A 210 11.67 3.23 -0.43
C SER A 210 12.21 1.79 -0.34
N ALA A 211 13.43 1.63 0.17
CA ALA A 211 14.05 0.32 0.39
C ALA A 211 13.30 -0.50 1.45
N LEU A 212 12.72 0.16 2.46
CA LEU A 212 11.92 -0.53 3.48
C LEU A 212 10.62 -1.13 2.91
N LEU A 213 9.98 -0.46 1.95
CA LEU A 213 8.68 -0.87 1.41
C LEU A 213 8.76 -1.53 0.03
N ASP A 214 9.97 -1.81 -0.49
CA ASP A 214 10.20 -2.40 -1.82
C ASP A 214 9.53 -1.57 -2.94
N ILE A 215 9.73 -0.26 -2.89
CA ILE A 215 9.36 0.69 -3.95
C ILE A 215 10.65 1.15 -4.62
N ARG A 216 10.69 1.06 -5.96
CA ARG A 216 11.79 1.64 -6.73
C ARG A 216 11.55 3.13 -6.87
N VAL A 217 12.49 3.93 -6.40
CA VAL A 217 12.40 5.39 -6.48
C VAL A 217 13.50 5.93 -7.37
N GLN A 218 13.12 6.88 -8.23
CA GLN A 218 14.04 7.71 -8.99
C GLN A 218 13.94 9.15 -8.48
N VAL A 219 15.09 9.82 -8.36
CA VAL A 219 15.15 11.24 -8.01
C VAL A 219 15.33 12.03 -9.30
N GLY A 220 14.45 13.00 -9.51
CA GLY A 220 14.53 13.97 -10.59
C GLY A 220 14.71 15.39 -10.05
N VAL A 221 15.50 16.21 -10.73
CA VAL A 221 15.61 17.65 -10.47
C VAL A 221 15.08 18.40 -11.69
N GLU A 222 13.95 19.06 -11.54
CA GLU A 222 13.36 19.91 -12.56
C GLU A 222 14.06 21.27 -12.56
N MET A 223 14.53 21.66 -13.75
CA MET A 223 15.28 22.88 -13.98
C MET A 223 14.65 23.70 -15.09
N SER A 224 14.80 25.01 -14.99
CA SER A 224 14.41 25.96 -16.03
C SER A 224 15.60 26.36 -16.88
N ALA A 225 15.39 26.50 -18.19
CA ALA A 225 16.35 27.09 -19.13
C ALA A 225 15.66 28.11 -20.02
N ARG A 226 16.39 29.13 -20.47
CA ARG A 226 15.83 30.17 -21.36
C ARG A 226 15.73 29.64 -22.78
N PHE A 227 14.55 29.74 -23.36
CA PHE A 227 14.31 29.40 -24.76
C PHE A 227 13.41 30.47 -25.37
N ARG A 228 13.95 31.21 -26.35
CA ARG A 228 13.31 32.38 -26.96
C ARG A 228 12.89 33.40 -25.87
N ASP A 229 11.61 33.70 -25.79
CA ASP A 229 10.96 34.66 -24.89
C ASP A 229 10.34 34.01 -23.65
N LYS A 230 10.64 32.73 -23.37
CA LYS A 230 10.11 32.01 -22.20
C LYS A 230 11.13 31.09 -21.53
N TYR A 231 10.78 30.61 -20.34
CA TYR A 231 11.48 29.50 -19.69
C TYR A 231 10.83 28.16 -20.03
N ILE A 232 11.67 27.20 -20.40
CA ILE A 232 11.27 25.79 -20.59
C ILE A 232 11.78 24.97 -19.43
N ARG A 233 11.06 23.88 -19.12
CA ARG A 233 11.41 23.01 -17.99
C ARG A 233 11.77 21.62 -18.49
N PHE A 234 12.80 21.05 -17.90
CA PHE A 234 13.15 19.65 -18.07
C PHE A 234 13.58 19.06 -16.75
N THR A 235 13.37 17.76 -16.58
CA THR A 235 13.78 17.01 -15.40
C THR A 235 15.08 16.28 -15.70
N TRP A 236 16.10 16.51 -14.87
CA TRP A 236 17.34 15.78 -14.85
C TRP A 236 17.26 14.61 -13.88
N GLU A 237 17.49 13.39 -14.36
CA GLU A 237 17.44 12.15 -13.59
C GLU A 237 18.80 11.44 -13.68
N PRO A 238 19.69 11.59 -12.67
CA PRO A 238 20.92 10.82 -12.60
C PRO A 238 20.63 9.31 -12.54
N HIS A 239 21.17 8.53 -13.48
CA HIS A 239 20.94 7.09 -13.58
C HIS A 239 22.24 6.27 -13.65
N GLY A 240 22.16 4.95 -13.48
CA GLY A 240 23.31 4.05 -13.68
C GLY A 240 24.18 3.81 -12.45
N PHE A 241 23.68 4.09 -11.25
CA PHE A 241 24.35 3.75 -10.00
C PHE A 241 24.18 2.26 -9.67
N SER A 242 25.24 1.61 -9.17
CA SER A 242 25.23 0.20 -8.77
C SER A 242 24.40 -0.08 -7.51
N HIS A 243 24.37 0.89 -6.59
CA HIS A 243 23.61 0.83 -5.35
C HIS A 243 23.30 2.23 -4.81
N ASN A 244 22.35 2.31 -3.89
CA ASN A 244 21.88 3.55 -3.27
C ASN A 244 23.02 4.41 -2.66
N GLN A 245 24.00 3.77 -2.01
CA GLN A 245 25.13 4.49 -1.42
C GLN A 245 26.00 5.22 -2.45
N ALA A 246 26.13 4.69 -3.68
CA ALA A 246 26.89 5.34 -4.73
C ALA A 246 26.21 6.63 -5.17
N PHE A 247 24.87 6.62 -5.28
CA PHE A 247 24.09 7.81 -5.59
C PHE A 247 24.16 8.87 -4.48
N LEU A 248 24.10 8.47 -3.21
CA LEU A 248 24.27 9.40 -2.08
C LEU A 248 25.68 10.02 -2.05
N THR A 249 26.70 9.25 -2.43
CA THR A 249 28.09 9.75 -2.54
C THR A 249 28.20 10.78 -3.67
N PHE A 250 27.60 10.50 -4.83
CA PHE A 250 27.53 11.43 -5.96
C PHE A 250 26.91 12.78 -5.57
N LEU A 251 25.82 12.78 -4.78
CA LEU A 251 25.18 14.03 -4.32
C LEU A 251 26.06 14.86 -3.37
N ARG A 252 27.14 14.29 -2.82
CA ARG A 252 28.09 14.94 -1.92
C ARG A 252 29.37 15.39 -2.63
N GLU A 253 29.52 15.13 -3.93
CA GLU A 253 30.67 15.60 -4.71
C GLU A 253 30.66 17.14 -4.85
N ASP A 254 31.81 17.78 -4.71
CA ASP A 254 31.93 19.25 -4.66
C ASP A 254 31.28 19.94 -5.87
N LYS A 255 31.48 19.41 -7.09
CA LYS A 255 30.89 19.96 -8.32
C LYS A 255 29.37 19.86 -8.34
N VAL A 256 28.81 18.79 -7.76
CA VAL A 256 27.36 18.60 -7.66
C VAL A 256 26.78 19.52 -6.60
N VAL A 257 27.44 19.65 -5.45
CA VAL A 257 27.05 20.58 -4.39
C VAL A 257 27.05 22.03 -4.90
N GLU A 258 28.11 22.44 -5.60
CA GLU A 258 28.20 23.76 -6.22
C GLU A 258 27.03 24.00 -7.20
N PHE A 259 26.72 23.01 -8.03
CA PHE A 259 25.59 23.09 -8.96
C PHE A 259 24.24 23.22 -8.22
N MET A 260 24.04 22.45 -7.15
CA MET A 260 22.83 22.54 -6.32
C MET A 260 22.70 23.91 -5.64
N ASP A 261 23.81 24.53 -5.23
CA ASP A 261 23.80 25.89 -4.67
C ASP A 261 23.45 26.95 -5.72
N GLN A 262 23.87 26.77 -6.97
CA GLN A 262 23.36 27.61 -8.07
C GLN A 262 21.85 27.41 -8.28
N GLY A 263 21.36 26.17 -8.22
CA GLY A 263 19.93 25.87 -8.24
C GLY A 263 19.17 26.52 -7.08
N ARG A 264 19.76 26.58 -5.89
CA ARG A 264 19.18 27.28 -4.72
C ARG A 264 18.99 28.78 -4.97
N LYS A 265 19.94 29.43 -5.66
CA LYS A 265 19.82 30.84 -6.08
C LYS A 265 18.65 31.03 -7.05
N VAL A 266 18.45 30.09 -7.98
CA VAL A 266 17.29 30.10 -8.90
C VAL A 266 15.99 29.98 -8.11
N SER A 267 15.89 29.03 -7.17
CA SER A 267 14.70 28.90 -6.32
C SER A 267 14.45 30.16 -5.48
N ALA A 268 15.47 30.76 -4.88
CA ALA A 268 15.31 31.99 -4.10
C ALA A 268 14.79 33.16 -4.96
N TYR A 269 15.31 33.30 -6.18
CA TYR A 269 14.82 34.29 -7.15
C TYR A 269 13.34 34.07 -7.50
N GLN A 270 12.95 32.83 -7.80
CA GLN A 270 11.56 32.48 -8.13
C GLN A 270 10.62 32.63 -6.92
N GLN A 271 11.09 32.33 -5.71
CA GLN A 271 10.30 32.42 -4.48
C GLN A 271 10.02 33.85 -4.06
N ARG A 272 10.88 34.81 -4.41
CA ARG A 272 10.67 36.24 -4.13
C ARG A 272 9.32 36.73 -4.66
N TYR A 273 8.93 36.26 -5.84
CA TYR A 273 7.62 36.54 -6.43
C TYR A 273 6.45 36.15 -5.50
N VAL A 274 6.55 35.02 -4.79
CA VAL A 274 5.47 34.55 -3.89
C VAL A 274 5.27 35.53 -2.74
N TYR A 275 6.36 36.08 -2.20
CA TYR A 275 6.31 37.08 -1.13
C TYR A 275 5.80 38.44 -1.64
N ASP A 276 6.22 38.85 -2.84
CA ASP A 276 5.73 40.07 -3.46
C ASP A 276 4.21 39.98 -3.75
N VAL A 277 3.73 38.81 -4.19
CA VAL A 277 2.30 38.54 -4.37
C VAL A 277 1.55 38.52 -3.04
N LEU A 278 2.12 37.98 -1.96
CA LEU A 278 1.52 38.05 -0.62
C LEU A 278 1.35 39.52 -0.18
N SER A 279 2.37 40.36 -0.43
CA SER A 279 2.28 41.79 -0.18
C SER A 279 1.18 42.44 -1.02
N ALA A 280 1.15 42.18 -2.33
CA ALA A 280 0.13 42.70 -3.25
C ALA A 280 -1.29 42.24 -2.87
N PHE A 281 -1.43 41.00 -2.38
CA PHE A 281 -2.69 40.48 -1.88
C PHE A 281 -3.17 41.25 -0.66
N ASN A 282 -2.29 41.53 0.31
CA ASN A 282 -2.65 42.30 1.49
C ASN A 282 -3.03 43.75 1.16
N THR A 283 -2.40 44.38 0.17
CA THR A 283 -2.63 45.78 -0.18
C THR A 283 -3.83 45.99 -1.10
N HIS A 284 -4.04 45.11 -2.08
CA HIS A 284 -5.04 45.30 -3.15
C HIS A 284 -6.24 44.35 -3.02
N HIS A 285 -5.98 43.05 -2.89
CA HIS A 285 -7.04 42.03 -2.98
C HIS A 285 -7.79 41.82 -1.66
N LEU A 286 -7.09 41.87 -0.52
CA LEU A 286 -7.68 41.62 0.80
C LEU A 286 -8.74 42.68 1.19
N PRO A 287 -8.53 43.99 0.98
CA PRO A 287 -9.57 45.00 1.26
C PRO A 287 -10.84 44.79 0.42
N GLU A 288 -10.69 44.43 -0.85
CA GLU A 288 -11.83 44.13 -1.74
C GLU A 288 -12.57 42.88 -1.27
N LEU A 289 -11.85 41.82 -0.95
CA LEU A 289 -12.41 40.57 -0.44
C LEU A 289 -13.18 40.79 0.87
N ARG A 290 -12.64 41.60 1.80
CA ARG A 290 -13.34 41.97 3.05
C ARG A 290 -14.65 42.68 2.78
N LYS A 291 -14.67 43.59 1.80
CA LYS A 291 -15.87 44.36 1.43
C LYS A 291 -16.92 43.48 0.75
N GLU A 292 -16.51 42.68 -0.23
CA GLU A 292 -17.39 41.78 -1.00
C GLU A 292 -18.02 40.71 -0.10
N LEU A 293 -17.22 40.12 0.79
CA LEU A 293 -17.65 38.99 1.61
C LEU A 293 -18.03 39.39 3.03
N GLY A 294 -17.93 40.67 3.41
CA GLY A 294 -18.19 41.20 4.75
C GLY A 294 -17.42 40.48 5.86
N LEU A 295 -16.19 40.04 5.56
CA LEU A 295 -15.33 39.33 6.50
C LEU A 295 -14.38 40.31 7.20
N SER A 296 -14.11 40.06 8.48
CA SER A 296 -13.04 40.72 9.22
C SER A 296 -11.84 39.78 9.34
N LEU A 297 -10.83 39.96 8.49
CA LEU A 297 -9.61 39.15 8.47
C LEU A 297 -8.39 40.08 8.55
N PRO A 298 -7.46 39.97 9.52
CA PRO A 298 -6.27 40.82 9.58
C PRO A 298 -5.35 40.62 8.35
N PRO A 299 -4.42 41.55 8.06
CA PRO A 299 -3.38 41.32 7.05
C PRO A 299 -2.56 40.07 7.38
N LEU A 300 -2.24 39.30 6.35
CA LEU A 300 -1.54 38.03 6.48
C LEU A 300 -0.04 38.27 6.71
N ALA A 301 0.50 37.73 7.80
CA ALA A 301 1.91 37.95 8.18
C ALA A 301 2.88 37.03 7.42
N GLU A 302 3.95 37.62 6.88
CA GLU A 302 4.98 36.88 6.14
C GLU A 302 5.67 35.79 6.98
N LYS A 303 5.95 36.08 8.25
CA LYS A 303 6.59 35.11 9.18
C LYS A 303 5.71 33.89 9.44
N GLU A 304 4.39 34.09 9.53
CA GLU A 304 3.43 32.99 9.72
C GLU A 304 3.31 32.15 8.46
N PHE A 305 3.35 32.78 7.28
CA PHE A 305 3.42 32.08 6.00
C PHE A 305 4.70 31.24 5.88
N ALA A 306 5.87 31.80 6.21
CA ALA A 306 7.13 31.07 6.22
C ALA A 306 7.10 29.87 7.18
N SER A 307 6.56 30.05 8.40
CA SER A 307 6.38 28.96 9.35
C SER A 307 5.38 27.91 8.88
N PHE A 308 4.38 28.28 8.08
CA PHE A 308 3.42 27.35 7.49
C PHE A 308 4.05 26.46 6.41
N VAL A 309 4.98 27.02 5.62
CA VAL A 309 5.73 26.27 4.61
C VAL A 309 6.76 25.33 5.25
N GLY A 310 7.41 25.76 6.33
CA GLY A 310 8.43 24.98 7.04
C GLY A 310 9.69 24.81 6.18
N ASP A 311 10.19 23.57 6.06
CA ASP A 311 11.40 23.24 5.27
C ASP A 311 11.13 23.16 3.74
N GLY A 312 9.90 23.43 3.30
CA GLY A 312 9.51 23.38 1.89
C GLY A 312 9.87 24.63 1.10
N GLN A 313 9.67 24.58 -0.23
CA GLN A 313 9.86 25.73 -1.10
C GLN A 313 8.56 26.54 -1.23
N PRO A 314 8.51 27.84 -0.85
CA PRO A 314 7.35 28.69 -1.06
C PRO A 314 6.84 28.65 -2.49
N SER A 315 5.51 28.57 -2.65
CA SER A 315 4.85 28.51 -3.95
C SER A 315 3.49 29.20 -3.87
N LEU A 316 2.90 29.58 -5.02
CA LEU A 316 1.54 30.13 -5.06
C LEU A 316 0.51 29.16 -4.47
N LEU A 317 0.74 27.85 -4.61
CA LEU A 317 -0.09 26.82 -3.98
C LEU A 317 -0.01 26.87 -2.45
N HIS A 318 1.19 27.11 -1.89
CA HIS A 318 1.34 27.31 -0.46
C HIS A 318 0.62 28.58 0.00
N LEU A 319 0.76 29.68 -0.74
CA LEU A 319 0.14 30.94 -0.42
C LEU A 319 -1.40 30.84 -0.43
N ALA A 320 -1.98 30.25 -1.48
CA ALA A 320 -3.42 30.01 -1.55
C ALA A 320 -3.91 29.16 -0.37
N ARG A 321 -3.20 28.08 -0.01
CA ARG A 321 -3.53 27.24 1.15
C ARG A 321 -3.48 28.00 2.47
N PHE A 322 -2.49 28.86 2.63
CA PHE A 322 -2.35 29.70 3.80
C PHE A 322 -3.53 30.68 3.88
N ILE A 323 -3.86 31.37 2.78
CA ILE A 323 -5.03 32.26 2.68
C ILE A 323 -6.32 31.52 3.04
N THR A 324 -6.59 30.34 2.45
CA THR A 324 -7.79 29.55 2.77
C THR A 324 -7.85 29.15 4.24
N ARG A 325 -6.71 28.77 4.83
CA ARG A 325 -6.62 28.37 6.25
C ARG A 325 -6.99 29.53 7.17
N GLU A 326 -6.46 30.73 6.90
CA GLU A 326 -6.75 31.92 7.71
C GLU A 326 -8.19 32.41 7.49
N LEU A 327 -8.75 32.24 6.29
CA LEU A 327 -10.15 32.59 5.98
C LEU A 327 -11.18 31.67 6.63
N ALA A 328 -10.86 30.38 6.84
CA ALA A 328 -11.82 29.35 7.24
C ALA A 328 -12.66 29.70 8.49
N PRO A 329 -12.09 30.16 9.63
CA PRO A 329 -12.88 30.46 10.82
C PRO A 329 -13.90 31.59 10.61
N ALA A 330 -13.51 32.66 9.92
CA ALA A 330 -14.38 33.78 9.61
C ALA A 330 -15.46 33.39 8.59
N ALA A 331 -15.08 32.64 7.56
CA ALA A 331 -15.98 32.16 6.52
C ALA A 331 -17.03 31.16 7.08
N ASP A 332 -16.65 30.24 7.96
CA ASP A 332 -17.60 29.30 8.61
C ASP A 332 -18.65 30.02 9.45
N THR A 333 -18.24 31.10 10.12
CA THR A 333 -19.13 31.90 10.97
C THR A 333 -20.12 32.68 10.11
N GLU A 334 -19.63 33.31 9.02
CA GLU A 334 -20.47 34.06 8.10
C GLU A 334 -21.39 33.16 7.26
N LEU A 335 -20.94 31.97 6.82
CA LEU A 335 -21.81 31.03 6.10
C LEU A 335 -22.99 30.55 6.94
N LYS A 336 -22.79 30.30 8.25
CA LYS A 336 -23.89 29.95 9.17
C LYS A 336 -24.88 31.10 9.28
N ARG A 337 -24.38 32.32 9.51
CA ARG A 337 -25.19 33.53 9.58
C ARG A 337 -25.98 33.76 8.29
N LEU A 338 -25.34 33.69 7.13
CA LEU A 338 -25.99 33.85 5.83
C LEU A 338 -27.06 32.77 5.60
N LYS A 339 -26.80 31.52 6.00
CA LYS A 339 -27.79 30.44 5.88
C LYS A 339 -29.04 30.71 6.72
N ASP A 340 -28.87 31.19 7.94
CA ASP A 340 -29.98 31.53 8.83
C ASP A 340 -30.74 32.76 8.30
N GLU A 341 -30.05 33.79 7.79
CA GLU A 341 -30.67 34.99 7.20
C GLU A 341 -31.40 34.70 5.88
N ILE A 342 -30.87 33.79 5.03
CA ILE A 342 -31.54 33.35 3.79
C ILE A 342 -32.85 32.62 4.10
N ALA A 343 -32.94 31.88 5.20
CA ALA A 343 -34.15 31.15 5.58
C ALA A 343 -35.31 32.07 5.98
N VAL A 344 -35.02 33.32 6.36
CA VAL A 344 -36.00 34.30 6.87
C VAL A 344 -36.20 35.49 5.90
N SER A 345 -35.44 35.56 4.81
CA SER A 345 -35.51 36.66 3.83
C SER A 345 -36.28 36.25 2.57
N GLU A 346 -37.04 37.17 1.98
CA GLU A 346 -37.77 36.99 0.70
C GLU A 346 -37.40 38.10 -0.31
N GLY A 347 -37.66 37.85 -1.60
CA GLY A 347 -37.41 38.79 -2.70
C GLY A 347 -35.93 39.05 -2.98
N ASP A 348 -35.61 40.21 -3.56
CA ASP A 348 -34.26 40.60 -4.01
C ASP A 348 -33.17 40.49 -2.94
N ARG A 349 -33.54 40.67 -1.66
CA ARG A 349 -32.61 40.52 -0.53
C ARG A 349 -32.15 39.07 -0.36
N ALA A 350 -33.03 38.10 -0.55
CA ALA A 350 -32.68 36.68 -0.45
C ALA A 350 -31.72 36.27 -1.58
N ASP A 351 -31.91 36.81 -2.78
CA ASP A 351 -31.05 36.53 -3.94
C ASP A 351 -29.65 37.11 -3.75
N LEU A 352 -29.53 38.32 -3.22
CA LEU A 352 -28.23 38.94 -2.92
C LEU A 352 -27.46 38.18 -1.83
N LEU A 353 -28.15 37.69 -0.79
CA LEU A 353 -27.58 36.83 0.24
C LEU A 353 -27.14 35.47 -0.33
N ARG A 354 -27.93 34.87 -1.23
CA ARG A 354 -27.57 33.61 -1.92
C ARG A 354 -26.36 33.78 -2.82
N GLN A 355 -26.24 34.90 -3.54
CA GLN A 355 -25.06 35.20 -4.35
C GLN A 355 -23.81 35.29 -3.47
N ARG A 356 -23.87 36.01 -2.35
CA ARG A 356 -22.75 36.11 -1.40
C ARG A 356 -22.41 34.78 -0.75
N PHE A 357 -23.42 33.97 -0.39
CA PHE A 357 -23.23 32.61 0.11
C PHE A 357 -22.52 31.72 -0.91
N ASN A 358 -23.01 31.70 -2.16
CA ASN A 358 -22.42 30.91 -3.24
C ASN A 358 -20.99 31.36 -3.54
N ARG A 359 -20.73 32.67 -3.52
CA ARG A 359 -19.39 33.22 -3.72
C ARG A 359 -18.44 32.75 -2.63
N LEU A 360 -18.81 32.91 -1.35
CA LEU A 360 -18.03 32.47 -0.21
C LEU A 360 -17.80 30.95 -0.22
N ALA A 361 -18.83 30.16 -0.58
CA ALA A 361 -18.75 28.71 -0.70
C ALA A 361 -17.94 28.23 -1.93
N SER A 362 -17.74 29.09 -2.93
CA SER A 362 -16.98 28.80 -4.15
C SER A 362 -15.47 29.07 -4.02
N LEU A 363 -15.02 29.68 -2.93
CA LEU A 363 -13.60 29.97 -2.69
C LEU A 363 -12.83 28.70 -2.35
N THR A 364 -12.33 28.03 -3.39
CA THR A 364 -11.37 26.93 -3.29
C THR A 364 -9.93 27.43 -3.47
N ILE A 365 -8.96 26.56 -3.20
CA ILE A 365 -7.53 26.86 -3.42
C ILE A 365 -7.28 27.29 -4.87
N ASP A 366 -7.85 26.55 -5.84
CA ASP A 366 -7.68 26.84 -7.27
C ASP A 366 -8.29 28.19 -7.65
N THR A 367 -9.49 28.52 -7.15
CA THR A 367 -10.10 29.85 -7.42
C THR A 367 -9.30 30.99 -6.84
N ILE A 368 -8.67 30.81 -5.66
CA ILE A 368 -7.81 31.85 -5.07
C ILE A 368 -6.60 32.10 -5.96
N ILE A 369 -5.98 31.04 -6.47
CA ILE A 369 -4.83 31.16 -7.38
C ILE A 369 -5.23 31.92 -8.63
N GLU A 370 -6.29 31.48 -9.32
CA GLU A 370 -6.74 32.03 -10.60
C GLU A 370 -7.24 33.48 -10.52
N GLN A 371 -7.90 33.84 -9.42
CA GLN A 371 -8.54 35.16 -9.30
C GLN A 371 -7.63 36.21 -8.67
N TYR A 372 -6.68 35.81 -7.81
CA TYR A 372 -5.90 36.78 -7.03
C TYR A 372 -4.38 36.62 -7.15
N LEU A 373 -3.84 35.41 -7.36
CA LEU A 373 -2.39 35.17 -7.19
C LEU A 373 -1.61 35.08 -8.50
N THR A 374 -2.27 34.85 -9.63
CA THR A 374 -1.62 34.77 -10.95
C THR A 374 -0.94 36.08 -11.35
N PRO A 375 0.17 36.05 -12.12
CA PRO A 375 0.88 37.25 -12.60
C PRO A 375 -0.01 38.28 -13.27
N CYS A 376 -0.99 37.84 -14.08
CA CYS A 376 -1.89 38.76 -14.78
C CYS A 376 -2.84 39.53 -13.86
N ARG A 377 -3.08 39.04 -12.64
CA ARG A 377 -3.86 39.72 -11.58
C ARG A 377 -2.99 40.66 -10.75
N ASN A 378 -1.67 40.61 -10.92
CA ASN A 378 -0.69 41.39 -10.17
C ASN A 378 0.34 42.03 -11.12
N PRO A 379 -0.08 42.91 -12.06
CA PRO A 379 0.80 43.44 -13.11
C PRO A 379 1.95 44.32 -12.57
N GLY A 380 1.85 44.81 -11.32
CA GLY A 380 2.92 45.56 -10.65
C GLY A 380 4.01 44.67 -10.05
N VAL A 381 3.86 43.35 -10.08
CA VAL A 381 4.84 42.38 -9.59
C VAL A 381 5.53 41.71 -10.78
N HIS A 382 6.86 41.53 -10.70
CA HIS A 382 7.63 40.90 -11.76
C HIS A 382 7.27 39.42 -11.93
N ASP A 383 6.90 39.01 -13.15
CA ASP A 383 6.56 37.62 -13.48
C ASP A 383 7.82 36.73 -13.62
N PRO A 384 8.07 35.77 -12.71
CA PRO A 384 9.26 34.94 -12.75
C PRO A 384 9.24 33.89 -13.89
N SER A 385 8.11 33.74 -14.59
CA SER A 385 7.99 32.85 -15.75
C SER A 385 8.53 33.47 -17.05
N GLN A 386 8.73 34.79 -17.05
CA GLN A 386 9.29 35.52 -18.17
C GLN A 386 10.78 35.77 -17.97
N PRO A 387 11.62 35.55 -19.00
CA PRO A 387 13.02 35.92 -18.94
C PRO A 387 13.18 37.42 -18.71
N ALA A 388 13.75 37.78 -17.56
CA ALA A 388 14.06 39.17 -17.26
C ALA A 388 15.15 39.69 -18.20
N GLN A 389 15.06 40.97 -18.57
CA GLN A 389 16.06 41.64 -19.41
C GLN A 389 17.25 42.19 -18.60
N ASP A 390 17.21 42.10 -17.27
CA ASP A 390 18.21 42.65 -16.35
C ASP A 390 19.25 41.61 -15.89
N ASP A 391 20.42 42.12 -15.48
CA ASP A 391 21.57 41.32 -15.04
C ASP A 391 21.39 40.68 -13.64
N ASN A 392 20.28 40.95 -12.96
CA ASN A 392 19.98 40.38 -11.64
C ASN A 392 19.50 38.93 -11.69
N SER A 393 19.21 38.40 -12.89
CA SER A 393 18.76 37.02 -13.05
C SER A 393 19.90 36.02 -12.77
N PRO A 394 19.63 34.93 -11.99
CA PRO A 394 20.62 33.88 -11.75
C PRO A 394 21.21 33.31 -13.04
N GLU A 395 22.51 32.98 -13.02
CA GLU A 395 23.25 32.47 -14.19
C GLU A 395 22.55 31.31 -14.90
N LEU A 396 22.08 30.30 -14.17
CA LEU A 396 21.40 29.13 -14.74
C LEU A 396 20.15 29.50 -15.57
N LEU A 397 19.43 30.56 -15.21
CA LEU A 397 18.27 31.02 -15.97
C LEU A 397 18.67 31.74 -17.27
N ARG A 398 19.90 32.22 -17.40
CA ARG A 398 20.35 32.89 -18.63
C ARG A 398 20.81 31.91 -19.72
N LEU A 399 21.02 30.64 -19.35
CA LEU A 399 21.55 29.61 -20.25
C LEU A 399 20.46 29.00 -21.14
N SER A 400 20.88 28.59 -22.35
CA SER A 400 20.02 27.83 -23.27
C SER A 400 19.86 26.37 -22.82
N PRO A 401 18.82 25.65 -23.30
CA PRO A 401 18.59 24.26 -22.90
C PRO A 401 19.81 23.36 -23.15
N HIS A 402 20.46 23.51 -24.31
CA HIS A 402 21.65 22.73 -24.64
C HIS A 402 22.82 23.02 -23.70
N GLN A 403 23.02 24.28 -23.28
CA GLN A 403 24.09 24.65 -22.36
C GLN A 403 23.88 24.04 -20.96
N VAL A 404 22.64 24.13 -20.42
CA VAL A 404 22.34 23.54 -19.10
C VAL A 404 22.51 22.02 -19.14
N ILE A 405 21.95 21.37 -20.16
CA ILE A 405 22.05 19.91 -20.34
C ILE A 405 23.52 19.47 -20.49
N SER A 406 24.32 20.19 -21.29
CA SER A 406 25.75 19.87 -21.46
C SER A 406 26.50 19.96 -20.14
N ARG A 407 26.19 20.96 -19.31
CA ARG A 407 26.78 21.09 -17.97
C ARG A 407 26.37 19.94 -17.05
N LEU A 408 25.14 19.47 -17.12
CA LEU A 408 24.67 18.31 -16.34
C LEU A 408 25.31 16.99 -16.79
N GLN A 409 25.58 16.84 -18.10
CA GLN A 409 26.28 15.66 -18.61
C GLN A 409 27.73 15.57 -18.15
N THR A 410 28.40 16.70 -17.87
CA THR A 410 29.77 16.67 -17.32
C THR A 410 29.79 16.26 -15.84
N LEU A 411 28.68 16.44 -15.12
CA LEU A 411 28.53 15.94 -13.75
C LEU A 411 28.35 14.42 -13.74
N HIS A 412 27.50 13.88 -14.63
CA HIS A 412 27.26 12.44 -14.71
C HIS A 412 26.85 11.97 -16.10
N THR A 413 27.62 11.04 -16.68
CA THR A 413 27.40 10.54 -18.05
C THR A 413 26.14 9.69 -18.18
N GLY A 414 25.70 9.05 -17.09
CA GLY A 414 24.49 8.24 -17.04
C GLY A 414 23.19 9.04 -16.90
N SER A 415 23.23 10.37 -17.06
CA SER A 415 22.06 11.23 -16.87
C SER A 415 20.97 11.02 -17.92
N GLN A 416 19.73 10.93 -17.46
CA GLN A 416 18.53 10.99 -18.30
C GLN A 416 17.88 12.37 -18.18
N PHE A 417 17.28 12.83 -19.27
CA PHE A 417 16.59 14.12 -19.35
C PHE A 417 15.18 13.92 -19.88
N THR A 418 14.20 14.43 -19.15
CA THR A 418 12.77 14.42 -19.51
C THR A 418 12.33 15.84 -19.84
N LEU A 419 11.90 16.09 -21.07
CA LEU A 419 11.35 17.39 -21.46
C LEU A 419 9.88 17.48 -21.02
N ASN A 420 9.54 18.52 -20.25
CA ASN A 420 8.17 18.78 -19.83
C ASN A 420 7.43 19.54 -20.94
N LEU A 421 6.34 18.95 -21.44
CA LEU A 421 5.57 19.48 -22.56
C LEU A 421 4.52 20.53 -22.16
N GLY A 422 4.23 20.72 -20.87
CA GLY A 422 3.09 21.50 -20.39
C GLY A 422 3.05 22.99 -20.77
N ASN A 423 4.16 23.59 -21.22
CA ASN A 423 4.21 24.97 -21.75
C ASN A 423 4.88 25.05 -23.14
N LEU A 424 4.91 23.93 -23.86
CA LEU A 424 5.58 23.79 -25.14
C LEU A 424 4.57 23.54 -26.25
N SER A 425 4.63 24.35 -27.31
CA SER A 425 4.01 24.02 -28.59
C SER A 425 4.73 22.83 -29.23
N VAL A 426 4.09 22.21 -30.23
CA VAL A 426 4.72 21.12 -30.98
C VAL A 426 5.97 21.63 -31.70
N GLN A 427 5.93 22.89 -32.15
CA GLN A 427 7.06 23.59 -32.76
C GLN A 427 8.20 23.83 -31.75
N ASP A 428 7.90 24.20 -30.50
CA ASP A 428 8.94 24.36 -29.46
C ASP A 428 9.62 23.01 -29.20
N THR A 429 8.81 21.95 -29.18
CA THR A 429 9.29 20.60 -28.89
C THR A 429 10.30 20.14 -29.94
N ILE A 430 10.00 20.26 -31.24
CA ILE A 430 10.95 19.85 -32.29
C ILE A 430 12.23 20.70 -32.27
N GLU A 431 12.13 22.02 -32.10
CA GLU A 431 13.29 22.91 -32.02
C GLU A 431 14.21 22.54 -30.85
N ILE A 432 13.64 22.26 -29.67
CA ILE A 432 14.40 21.86 -28.48
C ILE A 432 15.04 20.48 -28.67
N LEU A 433 14.29 19.49 -29.19
CA LEU A 433 14.82 18.14 -29.45
C LEU A 433 15.98 18.16 -30.45
N TYR A 434 15.90 19.02 -31.47
CA TYR A 434 16.95 19.23 -32.45
C TYR A 434 18.16 19.96 -31.84
N ALA A 435 17.95 21.09 -31.16
CA ALA A 435 19.00 21.87 -30.54
C ALA A 435 19.80 21.09 -29.47
N CYS A 436 19.13 20.16 -28.79
CA CYS A 436 19.76 19.29 -27.79
C CYS A 436 20.40 18.03 -28.38
N LYS A 437 20.43 17.86 -29.72
CA LYS A 437 21.20 16.83 -30.43
C LYS A 437 21.03 15.40 -29.89
N GLY A 438 19.80 15.01 -29.54
CA GLY A 438 19.51 13.64 -29.06
C GLY A 438 19.94 13.35 -27.61
N ILE A 439 20.21 14.39 -26.81
CA ILE A 439 20.49 14.24 -25.38
C ILE A 439 19.20 14.05 -24.56
N ILE A 440 18.10 14.66 -25.01
CA ILE A 440 16.80 14.49 -24.37
C ILE A 440 16.33 13.04 -24.60
N SER A 441 16.29 12.27 -23.51
CA SER A 441 15.96 10.85 -23.53
C SER A 441 14.45 10.57 -23.44
N HIS A 442 13.70 11.48 -22.83
CA HIS A 442 12.28 11.29 -22.53
C HIS A 442 11.47 12.55 -22.79
N ILE A 443 10.19 12.37 -23.10
CA ILE A 443 9.17 13.43 -23.08
C ILE A 443 8.05 13.08 -22.10
N GLU A 444 7.57 14.06 -21.35
CA GLU A 444 6.37 13.89 -20.53
C GLU A 444 5.13 14.00 -21.42
N ILE A 445 4.72 12.85 -21.96
CA ILE A 445 3.69 12.81 -23.00
C ILE A 445 2.27 12.97 -22.44
N TYR A 446 2.07 12.71 -21.15
CA TYR A 446 0.77 12.86 -20.51
C TYR A 446 0.92 13.19 -19.02
N ASN A 447 0.30 14.28 -18.60
CA ASN A 447 0.22 14.69 -17.21
C ASN A 447 -1.26 14.80 -16.81
N LEU A 448 -1.64 14.10 -15.74
CA LEU A 448 -3.05 14.01 -15.35
C LEU A 448 -3.64 15.35 -14.91
N LYS A 449 -2.83 16.24 -14.32
CA LYS A 449 -3.26 17.59 -13.93
C LYS A 449 -3.55 18.43 -15.17
N ASP A 450 -2.61 18.44 -16.11
CA ASP A 450 -2.73 19.20 -17.36
C ASP A 450 -3.87 18.65 -18.24
N ALA A 451 -4.14 17.35 -18.20
CA ALA A 451 -5.27 16.78 -18.93
C ALA A 451 -6.64 17.14 -18.32
N ALA A 452 -6.74 17.26 -16.99
CA ALA A 452 -7.99 17.56 -16.30
C ALA A 452 -8.39 19.05 -16.34
N HIS A 453 -7.40 19.95 -16.33
CA HIS A 453 -7.61 21.41 -16.33
C HIS A 453 -7.36 22.06 -17.70
N GLY A 454 -6.95 21.27 -18.71
CA GLY A 454 -6.33 21.78 -19.94
C GLY A 454 -4.84 22.08 -19.71
N ILE A 455 -4.01 22.02 -20.75
CA ILE A 455 -2.55 22.27 -20.68
C ILE A 455 -2.25 23.78 -20.49
N ALA A 456 -3.11 24.48 -19.75
CA ALA A 456 -2.92 25.85 -19.33
C ALA A 456 -3.15 25.91 -17.82
N SER A 457 -2.11 25.62 -17.03
CA SER A 457 -2.14 25.94 -15.60
C SER A 457 -0.74 26.25 -15.04
N ASP A 458 -0.18 27.35 -15.52
CA ASP A 458 0.26 28.45 -14.67
C ASP A 458 -0.08 29.73 -15.46
N SER A 459 -1.21 30.35 -15.12
CA SER A 459 -1.68 31.66 -15.64
C SER A 459 -2.39 31.69 -17.00
N ALA A 460 -3.46 32.49 -17.05
CA ALA A 460 -4.18 33.01 -18.22
C ALA A 460 -5.22 32.12 -18.92
N LEU A 461 -6.38 31.94 -18.29
CA LEU A 461 -7.64 31.71 -19.02
C LEU A 461 -8.58 32.93 -19.08
N ASP A 462 -8.15 34.09 -18.55
CA ASP A 462 -8.92 35.35 -18.66
C ASP A 462 -8.07 36.58 -19.02
N CYS A 463 -6.83 36.40 -19.45
CA CYS A 463 -5.97 37.50 -19.91
C CYS A 463 -5.51 37.24 -21.34
N ARG A 464 -6.47 37.33 -22.28
CA ARG A 464 -6.11 37.68 -23.66
C ARG A 464 -5.33 38.99 -23.57
N TYR A 465 -4.15 39.05 -24.20
CA TYR A 465 -3.27 40.24 -24.30
C TYR A 465 -2.05 40.37 -23.36
N THR A 466 -1.34 39.30 -23.03
CA THR A 466 0.11 39.39 -22.71
C THR A 466 0.92 38.55 -23.69
N SER A 467 2.03 39.09 -24.21
CA SER A 467 2.89 38.38 -25.17
C SER A 467 3.55 37.22 -24.44
N GLY A 468 3.44 36.01 -25.01
CA GLY A 468 3.95 34.77 -24.41
C GLY A 468 2.87 33.88 -23.78
N VAL A 469 1.59 34.27 -23.80
CA VAL A 469 0.50 33.51 -23.18
C VAL A 469 0.09 32.30 -24.01
N ALA A 470 0.08 31.15 -23.31
CA ALA A 470 -0.67 29.92 -23.57
C ALA A 470 -0.88 29.57 -25.05
N VAL A 471 -0.16 28.54 -25.50
CA VAL A 471 -0.46 27.86 -26.77
C VAL A 471 -1.94 27.55 -26.77
N ASP A 472 -2.67 28.24 -27.65
CA ASP A 472 -4.11 28.12 -27.86
C ASP A 472 -4.39 26.67 -28.29
N LEU A 473 -4.57 25.77 -27.32
CA LEU A 473 -4.89 24.37 -27.53
C LEU A 473 -6.36 24.27 -27.92
N THR A 474 -6.63 24.79 -29.12
CA THR A 474 -7.88 24.61 -29.84
C THR A 474 -8.20 23.12 -30.10
N SER A 475 -7.25 22.19 -29.85
CA SER A 475 -7.54 20.76 -29.68
C SER A 475 -6.37 19.98 -29.02
N PRO A 476 -6.48 19.55 -27.74
CA PRO A 476 -5.49 18.69 -27.08
C PRO A 476 -5.18 17.41 -27.89
N ASP A 477 -6.20 16.86 -28.54
CA ASP A 477 -6.06 15.67 -29.39
C ASP A 477 -5.11 15.87 -30.57
N ARG A 478 -5.08 17.06 -31.17
CA ARG A 478 -4.17 17.38 -32.28
C ARG A 478 -2.73 17.48 -31.81
N TYR A 479 -2.51 18.12 -30.66
CA TYR A 479 -1.20 18.24 -30.04
C TYR A 479 -0.60 16.85 -29.75
N TYR A 480 -1.32 16.01 -29.01
CA TYR A 480 -0.85 14.67 -28.65
C TYR A 480 -0.61 13.78 -29.88
N ARG A 481 -1.44 13.92 -30.92
CA ARG A 481 -1.25 13.18 -32.18
C ARG A 481 0.06 13.56 -32.88
N LEU A 482 0.34 14.85 -33.01
CA LEU A 482 1.56 15.34 -33.68
C LEU A 482 2.82 14.96 -32.90
N ILE A 483 2.79 15.11 -31.58
CA ILE A 483 3.90 14.68 -30.70
C ILE A 483 4.12 13.17 -30.79
N GLY A 484 3.05 12.37 -30.70
CA GLY A 484 3.15 10.92 -30.84
C GLY A 484 3.68 10.48 -32.21
N ALA A 485 3.27 11.15 -33.29
CA ALA A 485 3.78 10.90 -34.63
C ALA A 485 5.26 11.28 -34.78
N LEU A 486 5.69 12.40 -34.18
CA LEU A 486 7.09 12.82 -34.16
C LEU A 486 7.95 11.81 -33.39
N GLN A 487 7.55 11.46 -32.16
CA GLN A 487 8.26 10.50 -31.32
C GLN A 487 8.39 9.14 -32.02
N LYS A 488 7.30 8.62 -32.58
CA LYS A 488 7.30 7.36 -33.33
C LYS A 488 8.27 7.42 -34.51
N ALA A 489 8.24 8.51 -35.28
CA ALA A 489 9.11 8.67 -36.44
C ALA A 489 10.59 8.77 -36.07
N LEU A 490 10.93 9.40 -34.94
CA LEU A 490 12.30 9.44 -34.41
C LEU A 490 12.79 8.06 -33.95
N ASN A 491 11.89 7.20 -33.46
CA ASN A 491 12.24 5.90 -32.90
C ASN A 491 12.31 4.77 -33.95
N GLU A 492 11.60 4.85 -35.07
CA GLU A 492 11.43 3.74 -36.04
C GLU A 492 12.47 3.69 -37.19
N ASP A 493 13.63 4.36 -37.09
CA ASP A 493 14.66 4.49 -38.16
C ASP A 493 14.02 4.85 -39.54
N ASN A 494 12.93 5.63 -39.50
CA ASN A 494 12.06 5.91 -40.65
C ASN A 494 12.11 7.40 -41.03
N VAL A 495 13.08 7.74 -41.88
CA VAL A 495 13.29 9.11 -42.38
C VAL A 495 12.07 9.67 -43.13
N ILE A 496 11.32 8.82 -43.85
CA ILE A 496 10.11 9.25 -44.58
C ILE A 496 9.01 9.66 -43.59
N GLY A 497 8.82 8.84 -42.54
CA GLY A 497 7.92 9.14 -41.43
C GLY A 497 8.29 10.46 -40.76
N LEU A 498 9.59 10.67 -40.49
CA LEU A 498 10.08 11.89 -39.84
C LEU A 498 9.82 13.12 -40.72
N LYS A 499 10.18 13.05 -42.01
CA LYS A 499 9.89 14.13 -42.97
C LYS A 499 8.40 14.49 -42.99
N ARG A 500 7.51 13.49 -42.97
CA ARG A 500 6.07 13.71 -42.94
C ARG A 500 5.63 14.41 -41.65
N SER A 501 6.06 13.93 -40.49
CA SER A 501 5.72 14.52 -39.20
C SER A 501 6.17 15.97 -39.09
N ILE A 502 7.40 16.29 -39.52
CA ILE A 502 7.92 17.66 -39.50
C ILE A 502 7.11 18.57 -40.44
N ARG A 503 6.79 18.10 -41.64
CA ARG A 503 5.95 18.88 -42.57
C ARG A 503 4.57 19.16 -42.01
N GLU A 504 3.94 18.18 -41.35
CA GLU A 504 2.65 18.39 -40.68
C GLU A 504 2.73 19.47 -39.58
N ILE A 505 3.82 19.51 -38.81
CA ILE A 505 4.08 20.54 -37.80
C ILE A 505 4.29 21.93 -38.42
N ILE A 506 4.97 22.00 -39.58
CA ILE A 506 5.12 23.25 -40.34
C ILE A 506 3.76 23.72 -40.87
N TRP A 507 2.94 22.82 -41.39
CA TRP A 507 1.58 23.14 -41.85
C TRP A 507 0.69 23.64 -40.71
N ASP A 508 0.83 23.06 -39.51
CA ASP A 508 0.16 23.53 -38.31
C ASP A 508 0.53 24.99 -37.98
N LEU A 509 1.83 25.32 -38.03
CA LEU A 509 2.33 26.68 -37.84
C LEU A 509 1.79 27.64 -38.92
N GLU A 510 1.75 27.21 -40.18
CA GLU A 510 1.20 28.02 -41.27
C GLU A 510 -0.29 28.31 -41.08
N GLU A 511 -1.06 27.33 -40.61
CA GLU A 511 -2.48 27.51 -40.31
C GLU A 511 -2.68 28.56 -39.21
N GLN A 512 -1.89 28.50 -38.13
CA GLN A 512 -1.88 29.49 -37.05
C GLN A 512 -1.54 30.89 -37.58
N ARG A 513 -0.49 31.01 -38.38
CA ARG A 513 -0.06 32.27 -39.02
C ARG A 513 -1.17 32.86 -39.91
N MET A 514 -1.86 32.02 -40.69
CA MET A 514 -2.95 32.47 -41.57
C MET A 514 -4.19 32.91 -40.77
N ARG A 515 -4.50 32.26 -39.64
CA ARG A 515 -5.54 32.72 -38.71
C ARG A 515 -5.18 34.07 -38.11
N LEU A 516 -3.94 34.24 -37.64
CA LEU A 516 -3.45 35.50 -37.08
C LEU A 516 -3.53 36.63 -38.12
N LYS A 517 -3.08 36.38 -39.36
CA LYS A 517 -3.19 37.34 -40.46
C LYS A 517 -4.64 37.77 -40.70
N LYS A 518 -5.58 36.82 -40.76
CA LYS A 518 -7.02 37.13 -40.88
C LYS A 518 -7.55 37.96 -39.71
N SER A 519 -7.03 37.75 -38.49
CA SER A 519 -7.39 38.57 -37.32
C SER A 519 -6.85 39.99 -37.42
N ILE A 520 -5.61 40.16 -37.88
CA ILE A 520 -5.00 41.48 -38.15
C ILE A 520 -5.79 42.22 -39.22
N ASP A 521 -6.14 41.55 -40.33
CA ASP A 521 -6.91 42.14 -41.43
C ASP A 521 -8.33 42.59 -41.02
N ARG A 522 -8.88 42.07 -39.91
CA ARG A 522 -10.21 42.40 -39.38
C ARG A 522 -10.23 43.54 -38.35
N LEU A 523 -9.08 43.95 -37.83
CA LEU A 523 -8.99 45.01 -36.81
C LEU A 523 -8.99 46.40 -37.46
N SER A 524 -9.90 47.27 -37.04
CA SER A 524 -9.87 48.71 -37.34
C SER A 524 -8.78 49.42 -36.53
N VAL A 525 -8.26 50.53 -37.06
CA VAL A 525 -7.03 51.28 -36.68
C VAL A 525 -6.91 51.63 -35.18
N ASP A 526 -6.54 50.65 -34.35
CA ASP A 526 -6.14 50.85 -32.96
C ASP A 526 -4.66 50.45 -32.82
N LEU A 527 -3.80 51.46 -32.64
CA LEU A 527 -2.36 51.38 -32.91
C LEU A 527 -1.52 50.47 -31.96
N PRO A 528 -1.79 50.32 -30.65
CA PRO A 528 -0.91 49.52 -29.77
C PRO A 528 -1.09 48.00 -29.92
N LEU A 529 -2.31 47.56 -30.24
CA LEU A 529 -2.67 46.14 -30.28
C LEU A 529 -2.26 45.52 -31.63
N ARG A 530 -2.33 46.32 -32.69
CA ARG A 530 -1.91 45.95 -34.04
C ARG A 530 -0.39 45.76 -34.13
N ASP A 531 0.40 46.68 -33.58
CA ASP A 531 1.87 46.57 -33.56
C ASP A 531 2.36 45.28 -32.89
N LYS A 532 1.69 44.88 -31.80
CA LYS A 532 1.99 43.63 -31.09
C LYS A 532 1.66 42.39 -31.95
N LEU A 533 0.51 42.39 -32.62
CA LEU A 533 0.09 41.29 -33.49
C LEU A 533 0.96 41.19 -34.75
N ASP A 534 1.38 42.32 -35.32
CA ASP A 534 2.33 42.36 -36.45
C ASP A 534 3.73 41.85 -36.02
N GLY A 535 4.15 42.15 -34.79
CA GLY A 535 5.33 41.56 -34.17
C GLY A 535 5.22 40.04 -34.04
N ASP A 536 4.10 39.53 -33.53
CA ASP A 536 3.84 38.09 -33.41
C ASP A 536 3.79 37.40 -34.80
N TYR A 537 3.20 38.04 -35.80
CA TYR A 537 3.18 37.55 -37.18
C TYR A 537 4.59 37.43 -37.77
N THR A 538 5.46 38.41 -37.51
CA THR A 538 6.86 38.39 -37.95
C THR A 538 7.64 37.26 -37.28
N ARG A 539 7.46 37.05 -35.97
CA ARG A 539 8.05 35.92 -35.23
C ARG A 539 7.64 34.56 -35.81
N LEU A 540 6.38 34.42 -36.23
CA LEU A 540 5.90 33.18 -36.88
C LEU A 540 6.55 32.94 -38.25
N LEU A 541 6.90 34.00 -38.99
CA LEU A 541 7.64 33.89 -40.25
C LEU A 541 9.09 33.43 -40.03
N GLU A 542 9.79 34.04 -39.08
CA GLU A 542 11.15 33.63 -38.70
C GLU A 542 11.16 32.17 -38.24
N ARG A 543 10.23 31.82 -37.36
CA ARG A 543 10.09 30.45 -36.85
C ARG A 543 9.83 29.42 -37.94
N LYS A 544 9.09 29.78 -39.00
CA LYS A 544 8.89 28.89 -40.14
C LYS A 544 10.23 28.57 -40.83
N ASN A 545 11.11 29.56 -40.97
CA ASN A 545 12.44 29.32 -41.57
C ASN A 545 13.27 28.40 -40.68
N ASP A 546 13.27 28.61 -39.37
CA ASP A 546 13.96 27.72 -38.42
C ASP A 546 13.50 26.25 -38.55
N LEU A 547 12.19 26.02 -38.69
CA LEU A 547 11.65 24.67 -38.90
C LEU A 547 11.99 24.09 -40.28
N LEU A 548 12.10 24.93 -41.31
CA LEU A 548 12.55 24.51 -42.63
C LEU A 548 14.02 24.13 -42.60
N ASP A 549 14.85 24.83 -41.84
CA ASP A 549 16.27 24.48 -41.66
C ASP A 549 16.42 23.11 -40.98
N ILE A 550 15.60 22.81 -39.96
CA ILE A 550 15.53 21.47 -39.36
C ILE A 550 15.08 20.42 -40.38
N LEU A 551 14.14 20.76 -41.26
CA LEU A 551 13.68 19.86 -42.32
C LEU A 551 14.74 19.63 -43.40
N TYR A 552 15.58 20.61 -43.70
CA TYR A 552 16.72 20.47 -44.60
C TYR A 552 17.84 19.63 -43.96
N ASP A 553 18.04 19.76 -42.64
CA ASP A 553 18.98 18.94 -41.87
C ASP A 553 18.34 17.68 -41.25
N LEU A 554 17.43 17.05 -42.01
CA LEU A 554 16.68 15.88 -41.58
C LEU A 554 17.60 14.69 -41.22
N GLU A 555 18.68 14.51 -41.97
CA GLU A 555 19.61 13.40 -41.76
C GLU A 555 20.35 13.52 -40.43
N ALA A 556 20.84 14.71 -40.05
CA ALA A 556 21.45 14.91 -38.75
C ALA A 556 20.43 14.75 -37.63
N PHE A 557 19.22 15.32 -37.79
CA PHE A 557 18.18 15.18 -36.77
C PHE A 557 17.79 13.72 -36.51
N HIS A 558 17.63 12.94 -37.57
CA HIS A 558 17.43 11.50 -37.50
C HIS A 558 18.63 10.79 -36.86
N GLY A 559 19.86 11.16 -37.27
CA GLY A 559 21.10 10.61 -36.73
C GLY A 559 21.24 10.78 -35.21
N TYR A 560 20.72 11.87 -34.65
CA TYR A 560 20.73 12.10 -33.20
C TYR A 560 19.95 11.05 -32.39
N TYR A 561 18.86 10.51 -32.93
CA TYR A 561 18.01 9.51 -32.25
C TYR A 561 18.18 8.08 -32.78
N LYS A 562 18.95 7.87 -33.86
CA LYS A 562 19.18 6.53 -34.44
C LYS A 562 19.67 5.47 -33.44
N LYS A 563 20.47 5.87 -32.45
CA LYS A 563 21.01 4.96 -31.41
C LYS A 563 20.37 5.17 -30.03
N ARG A 564 19.40 6.08 -29.92
CA ARG A 564 18.78 6.50 -28.65
C ARG A 564 17.30 6.69 -28.87
N THR A 565 16.50 5.85 -28.24
CA THR A 565 15.05 5.96 -28.29
C THR A 565 14.58 7.14 -27.43
N LEU A 566 13.71 7.97 -27.99
CA LEU A 566 12.97 8.98 -27.25
C LEU A 566 11.79 8.30 -26.54
N GLU A 567 11.91 8.10 -25.23
CA GLU A 567 10.92 7.42 -24.40
C GLU A 567 9.85 8.38 -23.83
N SER A 568 8.84 7.83 -23.15
CA SER A 568 7.72 8.59 -22.60
C SER A 568 7.66 8.47 -21.08
N ARG A 569 7.31 9.57 -20.41
CA ARG A 569 6.95 9.61 -18.98
C ARG A 569 5.48 10.00 -18.80
N ILE A 570 4.84 9.43 -17.77
CA ILE A 570 3.44 9.71 -17.41
C ILE A 570 3.36 10.04 -15.93
N GLY A 571 2.94 11.28 -15.63
CA GLY A 571 2.92 11.81 -14.27
C GLY A 571 1.52 12.16 -13.79
N SER A 572 1.26 11.99 -12.49
CA SER A 572 0.05 12.56 -11.88
C SER A 572 0.26 14.01 -11.40
N SER A 573 1.51 14.43 -11.22
CA SER A 573 1.88 15.69 -10.56
C SER A 573 1.25 15.86 -9.17
N SER A 574 0.96 14.75 -8.48
CA SER A 574 0.24 14.78 -7.22
C SER A 574 1.03 15.46 -6.11
N THR A 575 0.38 16.41 -5.43
CA THR A 575 0.86 17.08 -4.21
C THR A 575 0.20 16.52 -2.94
N GLY A 576 -0.70 15.53 -3.12
CA GLY A 576 -1.41 14.81 -2.06
C GLY A 576 -2.82 15.32 -1.72
N GLN A 577 -3.37 16.31 -2.43
CA GLN A 577 -4.70 16.91 -2.13
C GLN A 577 -5.90 16.16 -2.73
N ALA A 578 -7.07 16.38 -2.11
CA ALA A 578 -8.36 15.74 -2.43
C ALA A 578 -9.26 16.58 -3.37
N GLU A 579 -8.89 17.83 -3.67
CA GLU A 579 -9.65 18.70 -4.58
C GLU A 579 -9.44 18.33 -6.05
N HIS A 580 -8.29 17.74 -6.39
CA HIS A 580 -8.07 17.18 -7.72
C HIS A 580 -8.79 15.83 -7.81
N GLN A 581 -9.56 15.63 -8.87
CA GLN A 581 -10.49 14.50 -9.05
C GLN A 581 -9.82 13.11 -8.92
N HIS A 582 -8.49 13.04 -9.01
CA HIS A 582 -7.70 11.81 -9.05
C HIS A 582 -6.52 11.82 -8.07
N GLY A 583 -6.33 10.73 -7.32
CA GLY A 583 -5.14 10.51 -6.48
C GLY A 583 -3.92 10.01 -7.27
N MET A 584 -2.72 10.10 -6.69
CA MET A 584 -1.45 9.66 -7.33
C MET A 584 -1.47 8.20 -7.83
N GLY A 585 -0.71 7.94 -8.89
CA GLY A 585 -0.36 6.62 -9.38
C GLY A 585 -1.25 6.02 -10.47
N PHE A 586 -0.61 5.19 -11.28
CA PHE A 586 -1.20 4.47 -12.39
C PHE A 586 -0.90 2.96 -12.29
N VAL A 587 -1.71 2.15 -12.97
CA VAL A 587 -1.51 0.71 -13.11
C VAL A 587 -1.81 0.24 -14.52
N VAL A 588 -0.96 -0.64 -15.04
CA VAL A 588 -1.21 -1.31 -16.32
C VAL A 588 -2.10 -2.52 -16.06
N LEU A 589 -3.33 -2.48 -16.57
CA LEU A 589 -4.38 -3.46 -16.27
C LEU A 589 -3.99 -4.89 -16.67
N ASP A 590 -3.13 -5.05 -17.67
CA ASP A 590 -2.66 -6.34 -18.17
C ASP A 590 -1.77 -7.10 -17.16
N THR A 591 -1.20 -6.39 -16.18
CA THR A 591 -0.36 -7.00 -15.14
C THR A 591 -1.15 -7.46 -13.92
N LEU A 592 -2.44 -7.13 -13.85
CA LEU A 592 -3.31 -7.52 -12.74
C LEU A 592 -3.89 -8.92 -12.95
N PRO A 593 -4.14 -9.69 -11.88
CA PRO A 593 -4.89 -10.93 -11.98
C PRO A 593 -6.32 -10.70 -12.52
N ALA A 594 -6.92 -11.74 -13.10
CA ALA A 594 -8.21 -11.64 -13.79
C ALA A 594 -9.34 -11.00 -12.97
N ARG A 595 -9.41 -11.28 -11.67
CA ARG A 595 -10.45 -10.74 -10.78
C ARG A 595 -10.27 -9.23 -10.54
N PRO A 596 -9.14 -8.74 -10.00
CA PRO A 596 -8.90 -7.30 -9.87
C PRO A 596 -9.03 -6.53 -11.19
N ARG A 597 -8.56 -7.12 -12.30
CA ARG A 597 -8.73 -6.54 -13.64
C ARG A 597 -10.21 -6.34 -13.98
N ARG A 598 -11.05 -7.36 -13.78
CA ARG A 598 -12.49 -7.25 -14.00
C ARG A 598 -13.13 -6.18 -13.11
N THR A 599 -12.78 -6.13 -11.83
CA THR A 599 -13.29 -5.10 -10.91
C THR A 599 -12.86 -3.70 -11.33
N ALA A 600 -11.63 -3.51 -11.80
CA ALA A 600 -11.17 -2.23 -12.34
C ALA A 600 -11.99 -1.81 -13.57
N LEU A 601 -12.24 -2.73 -14.50
CA LEU A 601 -13.08 -2.47 -15.69
C LEU A 601 -14.53 -2.13 -15.32
N GLU A 602 -15.11 -2.81 -14.33
CA GLU A 602 -16.45 -2.49 -13.80
C GLU A 602 -16.50 -1.09 -13.17
N GLN A 603 -15.43 -0.66 -12.46
CA GLN A 603 -15.32 0.69 -11.90
C GLN A 603 -15.15 1.76 -13.00
N ILE A 604 -14.38 1.47 -14.05
CA ILE A 604 -14.22 2.35 -15.21
C ILE A 604 -15.56 2.54 -15.92
N ALA A 605 -16.32 1.46 -16.12
CA ALA A 605 -17.65 1.53 -16.72
C ALA A 605 -18.65 2.36 -15.89
N ARG A 606 -18.48 2.42 -14.57
CA ARG A 606 -19.26 3.26 -13.66
C ARG A 606 -18.75 4.69 -13.50
N GLN A 607 -17.66 5.04 -14.20
CA GLN A 607 -16.96 6.32 -14.07
C GLN A 607 -16.35 6.58 -12.68
N ASP A 608 -16.20 5.54 -11.86
CA ASP A 608 -15.54 5.58 -10.54
C ASP A 608 -14.00 5.66 -10.67
N ARG A 609 -13.45 5.40 -11.87
CA ARG A 609 -12.01 5.36 -12.16
C ARG A 609 -11.78 5.76 -13.61
N SER A 610 -10.70 6.48 -13.89
CA SER A 610 -10.34 6.92 -15.24
C SER A 610 -9.37 5.96 -15.93
N LEU A 611 -9.59 5.76 -17.23
CA LEU A 611 -8.72 5.00 -18.13
C LEU A 611 -8.04 6.02 -19.06
N LEU A 612 -6.71 6.06 -19.06
CA LEU A 612 -5.96 7.05 -19.82
C LEU A 612 -5.96 6.70 -21.32
N PRO A 613 -5.84 7.70 -22.21
CA PRO A 613 -5.68 7.48 -23.65
C PRO A 613 -4.24 7.05 -24.02
N VAL A 614 -3.64 6.20 -23.19
CA VAL A 614 -2.25 5.77 -23.30
C VAL A 614 -2.15 4.27 -23.09
N THR A 615 -1.44 3.61 -23.99
CA THR A 615 -1.18 2.16 -23.96
C THR A 615 0.29 1.92 -23.62
N ALA A 616 0.55 1.23 -22.50
CA ALA A 616 1.86 0.71 -22.15
C ALA A 616 2.09 -0.63 -22.85
N LEU A 617 3.22 -0.74 -23.55
CA LEU A 617 3.74 -1.98 -24.13
C LEU A 617 4.68 -2.63 -23.12
N LEU A 618 4.41 -3.89 -22.76
CA LEU A 618 5.15 -4.59 -21.70
C LEU A 618 5.72 -5.91 -22.18
N THR A 619 6.96 -6.19 -21.79
CA THR A 619 7.57 -7.52 -21.92
C THR A 619 7.44 -8.29 -20.60
N LYS A 620 6.95 -9.52 -20.71
CA LYS A 620 6.76 -10.43 -19.58
C LYS A 620 7.94 -11.39 -19.44
N SER A 621 8.73 -11.25 -18.39
CA SER A 621 9.81 -12.19 -18.03
C SER A 621 9.31 -13.23 -17.03
N THR A 622 9.60 -14.51 -17.28
CA THR A 622 9.30 -15.61 -16.36
C THR A 622 10.59 -16.29 -15.94
N HIS A 623 10.83 -16.36 -14.63
CA HIS A 623 12.00 -17.00 -14.07
C HIS A 623 11.62 -18.30 -13.36
N LEU A 624 12.47 -19.32 -13.48
CA LEU A 624 12.31 -20.60 -12.82
C LEU A 624 13.59 -20.90 -12.03
N ARG A 625 13.49 -20.93 -10.70
CA ARG A 625 14.58 -21.45 -9.85
C ARG A 625 14.24 -22.88 -9.48
N SER A 626 14.94 -23.84 -10.09
CA SER A 626 14.90 -25.23 -9.65
C SER A 626 15.53 -25.31 -8.25
N THR A 627 14.83 -25.89 -7.29
CA THR A 627 15.46 -26.40 -6.07
C THR A 627 15.90 -27.82 -6.35
N ASP A 628 17.09 -28.21 -5.92
CA ASP A 628 17.56 -29.59 -6.05
C ASP A 628 16.51 -30.57 -5.53
N PRO A 629 16.31 -31.71 -6.20
CA PRO A 629 15.35 -32.71 -5.78
C PRO A 629 15.75 -33.21 -4.39
N VAL A 630 14.92 -32.91 -3.38
CA VAL A 630 15.01 -33.55 -2.07
C VAL A 630 14.80 -35.05 -2.31
N GLU A 631 15.83 -35.86 -2.09
CA GLU A 631 15.68 -37.31 -2.09
C GLU A 631 14.58 -37.70 -1.08
N PRO A 632 13.52 -38.40 -1.50
CA PRO A 632 12.52 -38.88 -0.57
C PRO A 632 13.17 -39.94 0.33
N GLY A 633 13.22 -39.65 1.64
CA GLY A 633 13.65 -40.61 2.65
C GLY A 633 12.94 -41.96 2.50
N ALA A 634 13.69 -43.02 2.80
CA ALA A 634 13.48 -44.43 2.44
C ALA A 634 12.24 -45.16 3.01
N LEU A 635 11.05 -44.54 2.97
CA LEU A 635 9.80 -45.17 3.44
C LEU A 635 8.73 -45.39 2.33
N PHE A 636 9.05 -45.12 1.07
CA PHE A 636 8.19 -45.46 -0.08
C PHE A 636 8.99 -46.16 -1.20
N GLY A 637 9.65 -47.27 -0.86
CA GLY A 637 10.20 -48.19 -1.84
C GLY A 637 9.12 -49.13 -2.38
N SER A 638 8.37 -48.72 -3.42
CA SER A 638 7.64 -49.60 -4.38
C SER A 638 6.58 -48.89 -5.24
N SER A 639 6.77 -47.62 -5.62
CA SER A 639 5.95 -47.01 -6.69
C SER A 639 6.76 -46.01 -7.51
N ARG A 640 7.77 -46.54 -8.23
CA ARG A 640 8.62 -45.79 -9.17
C ARG A 640 8.18 -45.93 -10.65
N ARG A 641 6.93 -46.34 -10.94
CA ARG A 641 6.49 -46.64 -12.31
C ARG A 641 5.41 -45.75 -12.95
N ASN A 642 4.94 -44.70 -12.28
CA ASN A 642 4.04 -43.71 -12.89
C ASN A 642 4.72 -42.34 -13.01
N GLY A 643 5.50 -42.18 -14.08
CA GLY A 643 6.34 -41.00 -14.38
C GLY A 643 5.61 -39.73 -14.83
N ALA A 644 4.40 -39.44 -14.35
CA ALA A 644 3.61 -38.29 -14.81
C ALA A 644 3.29 -37.23 -13.73
N PHE A 645 3.68 -37.42 -12.47
CA PHE A 645 3.29 -36.52 -11.36
C PHE A 645 4.44 -35.89 -10.56
N PHE A 646 5.69 -36.04 -11.00
CA PHE A 646 6.81 -35.29 -10.42
C PHE A 646 6.81 -33.87 -10.97
N ARG A 647 5.91 -33.02 -10.45
CA ARG A 647 6.05 -31.57 -10.59
C ARG A 647 7.34 -31.15 -9.91
N THR A 648 8.34 -30.80 -10.71
CA THR A 648 9.51 -30.02 -10.30
C THR A 648 9.05 -28.86 -9.42
N THR A 649 9.39 -28.89 -8.14
CA THR A 649 9.03 -27.86 -7.16
C THR A 649 9.92 -26.63 -7.28
N GLY A 650 10.15 -26.16 -8.50
CA GLY A 650 10.88 -24.92 -8.75
C GLY A 650 10.04 -23.70 -8.35
N ARG A 651 10.67 -22.70 -7.73
CA ARG A 651 10.01 -21.42 -7.44
C ARG A 651 9.94 -20.63 -8.74
N ARG A 652 8.74 -20.43 -9.27
CA ARG A 652 8.46 -19.59 -10.44
C ARG A 652 8.09 -18.18 -10.00
N TRP A 653 8.69 -17.15 -10.60
CA TRP A 653 8.23 -15.76 -10.46
C TRP A 653 8.17 -15.06 -11.82
N GLN A 654 7.45 -13.95 -11.88
CA GLN A 654 7.18 -13.20 -13.10
C GLN A 654 7.45 -11.73 -12.85
N ASP A 655 8.10 -11.08 -13.80
CA ASP A 655 8.42 -9.67 -13.78
C ASP A 655 8.05 -9.00 -15.12
N TRP A 656 7.83 -7.69 -15.08
CA TRP A 656 7.43 -6.88 -16.22
C TRP A 656 8.39 -5.72 -16.44
N SER A 657 8.80 -5.54 -17.69
CA SER A 657 9.52 -4.36 -18.19
C SER A 657 8.63 -3.54 -19.11
N LEU A 658 8.83 -2.22 -19.10
CA LEU A 658 8.15 -1.30 -20.02
C LEU A 658 9.00 -1.15 -21.27
N ASP A 659 8.42 -1.41 -22.42
CA ASP A 659 9.10 -1.30 -23.72
C ASP A 659 8.80 0.06 -24.38
N GLY A 660 7.66 0.68 -24.04
CA GLY A 660 7.27 2.01 -24.51
C GLY A 660 5.81 2.34 -24.21
N CYS A 661 5.42 3.59 -24.50
CA CYS A 661 4.04 4.06 -24.36
C CYS A 661 3.55 4.67 -25.68
N LEU A 662 2.31 4.37 -26.04
CA LEU A 662 1.63 4.94 -27.21
C LEU A 662 0.43 5.76 -26.77
N VAL A 663 0.32 6.99 -27.27
CA VAL A 663 -0.82 7.86 -26.98
C VAL A 663 -1.82 7.81 -28.13
N HIS A 664 -3.09 7.61 -27.80
CA HIS A 664 -4.18 7.49 -28.76
C HIS A 664 -5.29 8.48 -28.39
N PRO A 665 -5.31 9.69 -29.00
CA PRO A 665 -6.35 10.67 -28.73
C PRO A 665 -7.76 10.11 -28.96
N GLY A 666 -8.68 10.37 -28.03
CA GLY A 666 -10.07 9.90 -28.11
C GLY A 666 -10.31 8.39 -27.92
N GLN A 667 -9.26 7.58 -27.75
CA GLN A 667 -9.37 6.13 -27.52
C GLN A 667 -8.76 5.74 -26.19
N ALA A 668 -9.45 4.91 -25.41
CA ALA A 668 -8.93 4.43 -24.15
C ALA A 668 -7.81 3.39 -24.33
N GLY A 669 -6.74 3.51 -23.55
CA GLY A 669 -5.60 2.59 -23.53
C GLY A 669 -5.72 1.50 -22.45
N ASN A 670 -4.58 0.99 -21.96
CA ASN A 670 -4.53 -0.06 -20.93
C ASN A 670 -4.02 0.42 -19.56
N ILE A 671 -3.82 1.74 -19.39
CA ILE A 671 -3.35 2.36 -18.15
C ILE A 671 -4.52 3.00 -17.41
N ALA A 672 -4.79 2.55 -16.19
CA ALA A 672 -5.84 3.11 -15.33
C ALA A 672 -5.25 3.89 -14.15
N THR A 673 -5.95 4.91 -13.67
CA THR A 673 -5.60 5.60 -12.41
C THR A 673 -5.76 4.66 -11.21
N LEU A 674 -4.90 4.79 -10.19
CA LEU A 674 -5.00 4.01 -8.95
C LEU A 674 -6.00 4.59 -7.95
N GLY A 675 -6.21 5.91 -7.95
CA GLY A 675 -7.28 6.57 -7.20
C GLY A 675 -8.63 6.48 -7.91
N GLY A 676 -9.73 6.46 -7.14
CA GLY A 676 -11.08 6.64 -7.70
C GLY A 676 -11.40 8.11 -7.95
N SER A 677 -12.38 8.38 -8.82
CA SER A 677 -12.97 9.72 -9.01
C SER A 677 -13.71 10.10 -7.72
N SER A 678 -13.17 11.09 -7.03
CA SER A 678 -13.70 11.53 -5.74
C SER A 678 -14.92 12.45 -5.93
N GLN A 679 -15.99 11.98 -6.56
CA GLN A 679 -17.27 12.71 -6.51
C GLN A 679 -17.89 12.69 -5.10
N THR A 680 -17.50 11.75 -4.23
CA THR A 680 -18.13 11.54 -2.91
C THR A 680 -17.23 11.84 -1.70
N ILE A 681 -15.92 12.05 -1.89
CA ILE A 681 -14.99 12.51 -0.82
C ILE A 681 -14.61 13.99 -1.04
N GLY A 682 -15.46 14.74 -1.77
CA GLY A 682 -15.36 16.19 -1.97
C GLY A 682 -15.83 17.04 -0.78
N ASN A 683 -16.18 16.43 0.36
CA ASN A 683 -16.69 17.17 1.53
C ASN A 683 -15.61 17.71 2.48
N ASN A 684 -14.32 17.57 2.15
CA ASN A 684 -13.23 18.02 3.04
C ASN A 684 -12.76 19.47 2.79
N GLY A 685 -13.24 20.14 1.74
CA GLY A 685 -12.86 21.52 1.39
C GLY A 685 -14.00 22.54 1.41
N ARG A 686 -15.25 22.09 1.62
CA ARG A 686 -16.39 23.00 1.77
C ARG A 686 -16.46 23.50 3.20
N ILE A 687 -16.24 24.81 3.36
CA ILE A 687 -16.53 25.55 4.58
C ILE A 687 -18.04 25.41 4.83
N GLY A 688 -18.41 24.92 6.02
CA GLY A 688 -19.79 24.64 6.42
C GLY A 688 -20.49 23.43 5.79
N GLU A 689 -20.25 22.20 6.26
CA GLU A 689 -21.32 21.18 6.31
C GLU A 689 -21.12 20.07 7.36
N THR A 690 -22.24 19.42 7.68
CA THR A 690 -22.68 18.84 8.96
C THR A 690 -21.91 17.60 9.46
N ARG A 691 -21.63 17.58 10.78
CA ARG A 691 -21.30 16.36 11.54
C ARG A 691 -22.33 15.28 11.19
N GLN A 692 -21.89 14.14 10.66
CA GLN A 692 -22.77 13.00 10.42
C GLN A 692 -23.38 12.56 11.76
N ASP A 693 -24.69 12.35 11.79
CA ASP A 693 -25.41 11.82 12.96
C ASP A 693 -24.69 10.58 13.50
N GLY A 694 -24.41 10.54 14.80
CA GLY A 694 -23.74 9.45 15.52
C GLY A 694 -24.50 8.12 15.58
N ARG A 695 -25.35 7.81 14.59
CA ARG A 695 -26.17 6.59 14.52
C ARG A 695 -25.44 5.46 13.79
N ILE A 696 -25.51 4.26 14.36
CA ILE A 696 -24.95 3.04 13.75
C ILE A 696 -25.85 2.58 12.61
N ARG A 697 -25.46 2.89 11.35
CA ARG A 697 -26.24 2.53 10.15
C ARG A 697 -26.38 1.02 9.90
N HIS A 698 -25.41 0.21 10.34
CA HIS A 698 -25.38 -1.25 10.12
C HIS A 698 -25.19 -2.00 11.44
N PRO A 699 -26.24 -2.14 12.28
CA PRO A 699 -26.12 -2.69 13.64
C PRO A 699 -25.62 -4.14 13.67
N TRP A 700 -25.99 -4.97 12.69
CA TRP A 700 -25.56 -6.37 12.58
C TRP A 700 -24.04 -6.55 12.34
N THR A 701 -23.41 -5.54 11.72
CA THR A 701 -21.97 -5.59 11.42
C THR A 701 -21.16 -5.43 12.69
N TYR A 702 -21.55 -4.48 13.54
CA TYR A 702 -20.82 -4.05 14.75
C TYR A 702 -21.32 -4.69 16.05
N LEU A 703 -22.18 -5.70 15.94
CA LEU A 703 -22.62 -6.49 17.09
C LEU A 703 -21.42 -7.15 17.77
N ASN A 704 -21.45 -7.25 19.09
CA ASN A 704 -20.43 -7.94 19.87
C ASN A 704 -20.17 -9.36 19.31
N THR A 705 -18.90 -9.76 19.21
CA THR A 705 -18.48 -11.01 18.57
C THR A 705 -19.04 -12.24 19.29
N ASP A 706 -19.14 -12.22 20.61
CA ASP A 706 -19.66 -13.34 21.39
C ASP A 706 -21.15 -13.53 21.13
N LEU A 707 -21.91 -12.43 21.10
CA LEU A 707 -23.33 -12.43 20.76
C LEU A 707 -23.56 -12.92 19.32
N LYS A 708 -22.73 -12.46 18.38
CA LYS A 708 -22.78 -12.88 16.97
C LYS A 708 -22.46 -14.36 16.78
N ASN A 709 -21.49 -14.89 17.52
CA ASN A 709 -21.14 -16.31 17.48
C ASN A 709 -22.27 -17.16 18.06
N SER A 710 -22.86 -16.76 19.18
CA SER A 710 -24.03 -17.44 19.77
C SER A 710 -25.21 -17.49 18.81
N LEU A 711 -25.52 -16.36 18.14
CA LEU A 711 -26.60 -16.31 17.16
C LEU A 711 -26.34 -17.23 15.95
N LYS A 712 -25.10 -17.31 15.46
CA LYS A 712 -24.73 -18.23 14.37
C LYS A 712 -24.94 -19.69 14.77
N VAL A 713 -24.54 -20.07 15.98
CA VAL A 713 -24.73 -21.44 16.47
C VAL A 713 -26.22 -21.76 16.56
N LEU A 714 -27.05 -20.84 17.09
CA LEU A 714 -28.50 -21.00 17.16
C LEU A 714 -29.15 -21.12 15.78
N LEU A 715 -28.78 -20.24 14.83
CA LEU A 715 -29.29 -20.26 13.46
C LEU A 715 -28.93 -21.54 12.69
N GLY A 716 -27.80 -22.18 13.01
CA GLY A 716 -27.47 -23.49 12.46
C GLY A 716 -28.19 -24.63 13.19
N PHE A 717 -28.33 -24.53 14.50
CA PHE A 717 -28.88 -25.60 15.34
C PHE A 717 -30.38 -25.79 15.11
N ILE A 718 -31.16 -24.70 15.03
CA ILE A 718 -32.63 -24.77 14.90
C ILE A 718 -33.06 -25.55 13.63
N PRO A 719 -32.57 -25.23 12.42
CA PRO A 719 -32.95 -25.99 11.21
C PRO A 719 -32.50 -27.45 11.25
N ALA A 720 -31.32 -27.72 11.81
CA ALA A 720 -30.82 -29.08 11.95
C ALA A 720 -31.69 -29.90 12.91
N PHE A 721 -32.05 -29.33 14.06
CA PHE A 721 -32.91 -29.95 15.05
C PHE A 721 -34.29 -30.25 14.47
N LEU A 722 -34.94 -29.28 13.81
CA LEU A 722 -36.22 -29.47 13.15
C LEU A 722 -36.16 -30.57 12.08
N THR A 723 -35.09 -30.62 11.29
CA THR A 723 -34.93 -31.65 10.26
C THR A 723 -34.81 -33.04 10.89
N PHE A 724 -33.96 -33.19 11.91
CA PHE A 724 -33.80 -34.48 12.59
C PHE A 724 -35.09 -34.94 13.27
N TRP A 725 -35.81 -34.01 13.89
CA TRP A 725 -37.09 -34.29 14.54
C TRP A 725 -38.18 -34.73 13.55
N LEU A 726 -38.21 -34.15 12.34
CA LEU A 726 -39.22 -34.45 11.32
C LEU A 726 -38.90 -35.65 10.42
N THR A 727 -37.64 -36.04 10.27
CA THR A 727 -37.21 -37.01 9.23
C THR A 727 -36.68 -38.34 9.77
N LYS A 728 -36.44 -38.46 11.08
CA LYS A 728 -35.82 -39.65 11.68
C LYS A 728 -36.76 -40.38 12.61
N ASP A 729 -36.93 -41.67 12.36
CA ASP A 729 -37.79 -42.55 13.17
C ASP A 729 -37.11 -43.02 14.46
N TRP A 730 -35.77 -42.96 14.53
CA TRP A 730 -35.04 -43.37 15.73
C TRP A 730 -34.98 -42.25 16.78
N TRP A 731 -35.56 -42.50 17.96
CA TRP A 731 -35.68 -41.51 19.05
C TRP A 731 -34.39 -40.78 19.39
N LEU A 732 -33.24 -41.48 19.43
CA LEU A 732 -31.95 -40.88 19.77
C LEU A 732 -31.55 -39.85 18.71
N LEU A 733 -31.72 -40.19 17.43
CA LEU A 733 -31.36 -39.29 16.34
C LEU A 733 -32.40 -38.17 16.16
N ALA A 734 -33.67 -38.42 16.47
CA ALA A 734 -34.73 -37.41 16.40
C ALA A 734 -34.54 -36.28 17.43
N TYR A 735 -34.21 -36.62 18.68
CA TYR A 735 -34.05 -35.62 19.76
C TYR A 735 -32.61 -35.17 19.99
N PHE A 736 -31.62 -36.06 19.83
CA PHE A 736 -30.20 -35.74 20.06
C PHE A 736 -29.36 -35.66 18.78
N GLY A 737 -29.93 -35.93 17.60
CA GLY A 737 -29.19 -35.94 16.34
C GLY A 737 -28.48 -34.62 16.07
N ALA A 738 -29.14 -33.48 16.26
CA ALA A 738 -28.52 -32.17 16.09
C ALA A 738 -27.37 -31.91 17.08
N VAL A 739 -27.53 -32.33 18.35
CA VAL A 739 -26.51 -32.20 19.39
C VAL A 739 -25.28 -33.05 19.07
N ILE A 740 -25.49 -34.31 18.66
CA ILE A 740 -24.41 -35.21 18.24
C ILE A 740 -23.70 -34.65 17.01
N TRP A 741 -24.44 -34.18 16.02
CA TRP A 741 -23.89 -33.62 14.78
C TRP A 741 -23.02 -32.38 15.02
N PHE A 742 -23.49 -31.49 15.91
CA PHE A 742 -22.74 -30.30 16.34
C PHE A 742 -21.53 -30.68 17.19
N SER A 743 -21.66 -31.68 18.07
CA SER A 743 -20.55 -32.15 18.91
C SER A 743 -19.41 -32.71 18.09
N ILE A 744 -19.70 -33.56 17.10
CA ILE A 744 -18.68 -34.10 16.18
C ILE A 744 -17.99 -32.97 15.43
N THR A 745 -18.76 -32.01 14.90
CA THR A 745 -18.21 -30.89 14.13
C THR A 745 -17.40 -29.93 15.00
N GLY A 746 -17.86 -29.63 16.22
CA GLY A 746 -17.16 -28.80 17.19
C GLY A 746 -15.82 -29.42 17.62
N LEU A 747 -15.86 -30.69 18.04
CA LEU A 747 -14.67 -31.45 18.42
C LEU A 747 -13.66 -31.56 17.27
N ARG A 748 -14.13 -31.77 16.04
CA ARG A 748 -13.27 -31.77 14.84
C ARG A 748 -12.47 -30.47 14.69
N ASN A 749 -13.10 -29.30 14.81
CA ASN A 749 -12.39 -28.02 14.67
C ASN A 749 -11.33 -27.86 15.77
N ILE A 750 -11.62 -28.34 16.98
CA ILE A 750 -10.68 -28.31 18.09
C ILE A 750 -9.49 -29.25 17.81
N PHE A 751 -9.76 -30.51 17.41
CA PHE A 751 -8.71 -31.47 17.04
C PHE A 751 -7.84 -30.98 15.88
N GLN A 752 -8.44 -30.35 14.88
CA GLN A 752 -7.72 -29.74 13.77
C GLN A 752 -6.73 -28.66 14.26
N SER A 753 -7.19 -27.71 15.08
CA SER A 753 -6.33 -26.68 15.67
C SER A 753 -5.18 -27.29 16.48
N VAL A 754 -5.45 -28.36 17.22
CA VAL A 754 -4.44 -29.07 18.04
C VAL A 754 -3.42 -29.84 17.17
N LEU A 755 -3.86 -30.53 16.12
CA LEU A 755 -2.98 -31.26 15.18
C LEU A 755 -2.08 -30.31 14.38
N GLY A 756 -2.64 -29.20 13.90
CA GLY A 756 -1.90 -28.12 13.22
C GLY A 756 -0.87 -27.44 14.13
N GLY A 757 -1.19 -27.31 15.43
CA GLY A 757 -0.34 -26.68 16.44
C GLY A 757 0.81 -27.53 17.01
N GLY A 758 0.77 -28.87 16.89
CA GLY A 758 1.80 -29.70 17.52
C GLY A 758 1.44 -31.15 17.79
N GLY A 759 0.16 -31.48 17.90
CA GLY A 759 -0.32 -32.76 18.41
C GLY A 759 -0.16 -32.89 19.94
N LEU A 760 -0.25 -34.11 20.46
CA LEU A 760 -0.25 -34.45 21.90
C LEU A 760 1.07 -34.15 22.63
N ARG A 761 2.21 -34.01 21.92
CA ARG A 761 3.49 -33.55 22.47
C ARG A 761 3.59 -32.02 22.41
N ARG A 762 2.63 -31.35 23.07
CA ARG A 762 2.47 -29.89 23.10
C ARG A 762 3.38 -29.27 24.16
N SER A 763 3.76 -28.01 23.98
CA SER A 763 4.19 -27.17 25.11
C SER A 763 2.98 -26.94 26.04
N PRO A 764 3.08 -27.24 27.34
CA PRO A 764 1.99 -27.06 28.31
C PRO A 764 1.54 -25.58 28.46
N LEU A 765 2.27 -24.64 27.87
CA LEU A 765 2.14 -23.19 28.09
C LEU A 765 1.14 -22.49 27.18
N LEU A 766 0.68 -23.14 26.11
CA LEU A 766 -0.37 -22.59 25.26
C LEU A 766 -1.74 -23.00 25.85
N PRO A 767 -2.63 -22.08 26.25
CA PRO A 767 -4.02 -22.41 26.56
C PRO A 767 -4.77 -22.81 25.28
N TRP A 768 -5.77 -23.69 25.37
CA TRP A 768 -6.56 -24.13 24.20
C TRP A 768 -7.26 -22.95 23.49
N ASN A 769 -7.65 -21.93 24.26
CA ASN A 769 -8.30 -20.72 23.76
C ASN A 769 -7.46 -19.88 22.79
N SER A 770 -6.12 -20.00 22.80
CA SER A 770 -5.27 -19.26 21.84
C SER A 770 -5.07 -20.00 20.51
N LEU A 771 -5.27 -21.32 20.49
CA LEU A 771 -5.21 -22.14 19.26
C LEU A 771 -6.57 -22.30 18.59
N VAL A 772 -7.65 -22.15 19.36
CA VAL A 772 -9.02 -22.36 18.91
C VAL A 772 -9.69 -21.02 18.59
N SER A 773 -9.99 -20.81 17.31
CA SER A 773 -10.81 -19.67 16.87
C SER A 773 -12.29 -20.01 17.08
N TRP A 774 -12.89 -19.46 18.14
CA TRP A 774 -14.31 -19.63 18.46
C TRP A 774 -15.24 -19.15 17.33
N SER A 775 -14.86 -18.08 16.63
CA SER A 775 -15.58 -17.62 15.44
C SER A 775 -15.52 -18.63 14.28
N ARG A 776 -14.36 -19.29 14.05
CA ARG A 776 -14.25 -20.37 13.07
C ARG A 776 -15.11 -21.58 13.44
N ILE A 777 -15.19 -21.92 14.73
CA ILE A 777 -16.08 -22.97 15.22
C ILE A 777 -17.55 -22.59 14.96
N ALA A 778 -17.97 -21.40 15.37
CA ALA A 778 -19.34 -20.93 15.18
C ALA A 778 -19.75 -20.91 13.70
N ASP A 779 -18.86 -20.49 12.79
CA ASP A 779 -19.09 -20.59 11.34
C ASP A 779 -19.22 -22.04 10.88
N SER A 780 -18.34 -22.94 11.32
CA SER A 780 -18.41 -24.37 10.98
C SER A 780 -19.71 -25.01 11.48
N LEU A 781 -20.19 -24.61 12.65
CA LEU A 781 -21.46 -25.07 13.24
C LEU A 781 -22.69 -24.51 12.50
N LEU A 782 -22.65 -23.26 12.06
CA LEU A 782 -23.69 -22.68 11.22
C LEU A 782 -23.87 -23.47 9.91
N TYR A 783 -22.78 -23.65 9.16
CA TYR A 783 -22.85 -24.34 7.86
C TYR A 783 -23.12 -25.84 8.01
N THR A 784 -22.58 -26.51 9.04
CA THR A 784 -22.96 -27.92 9.26
C THR A 784 -24.44 -28.05 9.63
N GLY A 785 -25.01 -27.06 10.31
CA GLY A 785 -26.43 -27.02 10.63
C GLY A 785 -27.30 -26.95 9.38
N PHE A 786 -27.00 -26.04 8.46
CA PHE A 786 -27.72 -25.92 7.18
C PHE A 786 -27.51 -27.09 6.22
N SER A 787 -26.44 -27.88 6.39
CA SER A 787 -26.20 -29.06 5.54
C SER A 787 -27.25 -30.16 5.75
N VAL A 788 -27.84 -30.26 6.95
CA VAL A 788 -28.82 -31.30 7.30
C VAL A 788 -30.13 -31.12 6.51
N PRO A 789 -30.85 -29.99 6.56
CA PRO A 789 -32.05 -29.78 5.75
C PRO A 789 -31.76 -29.82 4.25
N LEU A 790 -30.59 -29.32 3.81
CA LEU A 790 -30.24 -29.33 2.39
C LEU A 790 -30.08 -30.75 1.85
N LEU A 791 -29.29 -31.59 2.53
CA LEU A 791 -28.96 -32.93 2.03
C LEU A 791 -30.05 -33.94 2.32
N ASP A 792 -30.61 -33.93 3.54
CA ASP A 792 -31.54 -34.97 3.98
C ASP A 792 -32.99 -34.69 3.56
N TYR A 793 -33.43 -33.43 3.59
CA TYR A 793 -34.78 -33.08 3.16
C TYR A 793 -34.84 -32.69 1.67
N LEU A 794 -34.07 -31.69 1.25
CA LEU A 794 -34.19 -31.15 -0.12
C LEU A 794 -33.62 -32.10 -1.18
N VAL A 795 -32.38 -32.56 -1.03
CA VAL A 795 -31.76 -33.43 -2.04
C VAL A 795 -32.31 -34.85 -1.95
N LYS A 796 -32.31 -35.48 -0.77
CA LYS A 796 -32.75 -36.86 -0.62
C LYS A 796 -34.27 -37.02 -0.74
N THR A 797 -35.07 -36.34 0.08
CA THR A 797 -36.53 -36.57 0.12
C THR A 797 -37.28 -35.87 -1.01
N VAL A 798 -36.98 -34.60 -1.31
CA VAL A 798 -37.75 -33.86 -2.33
C VAL A 798 -37.26 -34.19 -3.74
N LEU A 799 -35.96 -34.06 -3.99
CA LEU A 799 -35.40 -34.20 -5.34
C LEU A 799 -35.24 -35.66 -5.76
N LEU A 800 -34.51 -36.48 -5.00
CA LEU A 800 -34.22 -37.86 -5.41
C LEU A 800 -35.42 -38.79 -5.23
N ASP A 801 -36.04 -38.81 -4.04
CA ASP A 801 -37.16 -39.70 -3.71
C ASP A 801 -38.46 -39.25 -4.41
N ARG A 802 -38.98 -38.05 -4.13
CA ARG A 802 -40.28 -37.62 -4.68
C ARG A 802 -40.29 -37.21 -6.16
N THR A 803 -39.18 -36.72 -6.72
CA THR A 803 -39.16 -36.21 -8.11
C THR A 803 -38.65 -37.25 -9.10
N PHE A 804 -37.65 -38.04 -8.72
CA PHE A 804 -36.99 -38.99 -9.61
C PHE A 804 -37.16 -40.47 -9.21
N ASP A 805 -37.86 -40.77 -8.12
CA ASP A 805 -38.06 -42.12 -7.57
C ASP A 805 -36.74 -42.89 -7.31
N ILE A 806 -35.68 -42.15 -7.00
CA ILE A 806 -34.37 -42.67 -6.66
C ILE A 806 -34.28 -42.82 -5.14
N THR A 807 -34.43 -44.04 -4.66
CA THR A 807 -34.35 -44.43 -3.25
C THR A 807 -33.27 -45.46 -3.04
N THR A 808 -33.02 -45.83 -1.78
CA THR A 808 -32.12 -46.94 -1.44
C THR A 808 -32.63 -48.29 -1.95
N ALA A 809 -33.93 -48.39 -2.28
CA ALA A 809 -34.54 -49.60 -2.81
C ALA A 809 -34.53 -49.66 -4.35
N THR A 810 -34.61 -48.51 -5.06
CA THR A 810 -34.67 -48.46 -6.52
C THR A 810 -33.29 -48.39 -7.19
N ASN A 811 -32.46 -47.40 -6.83
CA ASN A 811 -31.10 -47.26 -7.38
C ASN A 811 -30.12 -46.70 -6.33
N PRO A 812 -29.54 -47.57 -5.48
CA PRO A 812 -28.69 -47.14 -4.38
C PRO A 812 -27.39 -46.48 -4.86
N VAL A 813 -26.79 -46.95 -5.96
CA VAL A 813 -25.54 -46.39 -6.49
C VAL A 813 -25.76 -44.93 -6.91
N LEU A 814 -26.83 -44.66 -7.64
CA LEU A 814 -27.14 -43.33 -8.15
C LEU A 814 -27.51 -42.38 -7.01
N LEU A 815 -28.25 -42.84 -5.99
CA LEU A 815 -28.52 -42.08 -4.77
C LEU A 815 -27.22 -41.63 -4.07
N TYR A 816 -26.29 -42.55 -3.83
CA TYR A 816 -25.04 -42.22 -3.12
C TYR A 816 -24.11 -41.30 -3.94
N VAL A 817 -24.08 -41.44 -5.27
CA VAL A 817 -23.32 -40.55 -6.15
C VAL A 817 -23.84 -39.11 -6.08
N PHE A 818 -25.16 -38.92 -6.20
CA PHE A 818 -25.77 -37.58 -6.12
C PHE A 818 -25.63 -36.97 -4.73
N MET A 819 -25.82 -37.76 -3.66
CA MET A 819 -25.59 -37.31 -2.28
C MET A 819 -24.14 -36.91 -2.03
N GLY A 820 -23.18 -37.69 -2.52
CA GLY A 820 -21.75 -37.40 -2.44
C GLY A 820 -21.36 -36.12 -3.19
N LEU A 821 -21.90 -35.94 -4.40
CA LEU A 821 -21.67 -34.75 -5.24
C LEU A 821 -22.28 -33.50 -4.60
N ALA A 822 -23.54 -33.55 -4.17
CA ALA A 822 -24.22 -32.41 -3.54
C ALA A 822 -23.49 -31.98 -2.25
N ASN A 823 -23.07 -32.95 -1.42
CA ASN A 823 -22.29 -32.68 -0.22
C ASN A 823 -20.90 -32.09 -0.56
N GLY A 824 -20.20 -32.63 -1.55
CA GLY A 824 -18.91 -32.12 -2.02
C GLY A 824 -19.00 -30.68 -2.54
N ILE A 825 -20.00 -30.37 -3.36
CA ILE A 825 -20.27 -29.03 -3.88
C ILE A 825 -20.61 -28.08 -2.73
N TYR A 826 -21.49 -28.46 -1.81
CA TYR A 826 -21.85 -27.65 -0.64
C TYR A 826 -20.64 -27.32 0.24
N ILE A 827 -19.81 -28.34 0.54
CA ILE A 827 -18.63 -28.18 1.39
C ILE A 827 -17.58 -27.29 0.72
N SER A 828 -17.27 -27.54 -0.55
CA SER A 828 -16.32 -26.72 -1.30
C SER A 828 -16.81 -25.27 -1.42
N SER A 829 -18.10 -25.07 -1.71
CA SER A 829 -18.72 -23.76 -1.90
C SER A 829 -18.64 -22.90 -0.64
N HIS A 830 -19.00 -23.42 0.54
CA HIS A 830 -18.92 -22.62 1.77
C HIS A 830 -17.50 -22.55 2.36
N ASN A 831 -16.55 -23.39 1.94
CA ASN A 831 -15.15 -23.22 2.30
C ASN A 831 -14.48 -22.08 1.51
N ILE A 832 -14.78 -21.99 0.21
CA ILE A 832 -14.49 -20.79 -0.61
C ILE A 832 -15.30 -19.59 -0.07
N PHE A 833 -16.52 -19.88 0.39
CA PHE A 833 -17.40 -19.15 1.32
C PHE A 833 -16.66 -18.42 2.46
N ARG A 834 -15.70 -19.08 3.05
CA ARG A 834 -15.06 -18.62 4.29
C ARG A 834 -13.65 -18.05 4.07
N GLY A 835 -13.12 -18.22 2.86
CA GLY A 835 -11.78 -17.76 2.49
C GLY A 835 -10.67 -18.76 2.82
N LEU A 836 -11.00 -20.05 2.93
CA LEU A 836 -9.98 -21.10 3.13
C LEU A 836 -9.07 -21.26 1.90
N PRO A 837 -7.82 -21.74 2.06
CA PRO A 837 -6.91 -21.98 0.95
C PRO A 837 -7.52 -22.90 -0.12
N LYS A 838 -7.29 -22.59 -1.41
CA LYS A 838 -7.83 -23.36 -2.54
C LYS A 838 -7.54 -24.87 -2.43
N ASN A 839 -6.34 -25.22 -1.97
CA ASN A 839 -5.94 -26.63 -1.80
C ASN A 839 -6.77 -27.36 -0.74
N ALA A 840 -7.15 -26.68 0.35
CA ALA A 840 -8.01 -27.24 1.38
C ALA A 840 -9.45 -27.39 0.89
N ALA A 841 -9.96 -26.43 0.10
CA ALA A 841 -11.29 -26.51 -0.51
C ALA A 841 -11.40 -27.70 -1.49
N VAL A 842 -10.38 -27.92 -2.31
CA VAL A 842 -10.31 -29.08 -3.23
C VAL A 842 -10.19 -30.39 -2.46
N GLY A 843 -9.34 -30.47 -1.43
CA GLY A 843 -9.26 -31.67 -0.57
C GLY A 843 -10.59 -31.98 0.12
N ASN A 844 -11.30 -30.96 0.59
CA ASN A 844 -12.60 -31.11 1.21
C ASN A 844 -13.73 -31.51 0.23
N PHE A 845 -13.57 -31.26 -1.08
CA PHE A 845 -14.51 -31.75 -2.10
C PHE A 845 -14.47 -33.29 -2.20
N PHE A 846 -13.28 -33.89 -2.16
CA PHE A 846 -13.08 -35.35 -2.20
C PHE A 846 -13.25 -36.04 -0.84
N ARG A 847 -13.58 -35.29 0.22
CA ARG A 847 -13.71 -35.78 1.59
C ARG A 847 -14.67 -36.96 1.71
N SER A 848 -15.82 -36.91 1.03
CA SER A 848 -16.83 -37.97 1.09
C SER A 848 -16.30 -39.30 0.56
N ILE A 849 -15.43 -39.28 -0.44
CA ILE A 849 -14.81 -40.48 -1.03
C ILE A 849 -13.72 -41.03 -0.10
N LEU A 850 -12.87 -40.15 0.42
CA LEU A 850 -11.79 -40.52 1.34
C LEU A 850 -12.29 -41.03 2.70
N ALA A 851 -13.52 -40.69 3.08
CA ALA A 851 -14.14 -41.12 4.33
C ALA A 851 -14.65 -42.57 4.31
N ILE A 852 -14.93 -43.14 3.13
CA ILE A 852 -15.55 -44.47 3.00
C ILE A 852 -14.69 -45.56 3.64
N PRO A 853 -13.37 -45.69 3.34
CA PRO A 853 -12.54 -46.71 3.97
C PRO A 853 -12.44 -46.55 5.49
N LEU A 854 -12.39 -45.31 5.96
CA LEU A 854 -12.33 -45.00 7.39
C LEU A 854 -13.65 -45.33 8.10
N ALA A 855 -14.80 -45.08 7.46
CA ALA A 855 -16.11 -45.43 7.99
C ALA A 855 -16.27 -46.94 8.12
N ILE A 856 -15.82 -47.72 7.12
CA ILE A 856 -15.82 -49.19 7.18
C ILE A 856 -14.95 -49.69 8.34
N ALA A 857 -13.74 -49.14 8.50
CA ALA A 857 -12.84 -49.51 9.59
C ALA A 857 -13.43 -49.19 10.97
N LEU A 858 -14.00 -47.99 11.16
CA LEU A 858 -14.65 -47.60 12.42
C LEU A 858 -15.88 -48.47 12.71
N ASN A 859 -16.68 -48.78 11.70
CA ASN A 859 -17.84 -49.66 11.81
C ASN A 859 -17.40 -51.06 12.29
N GLY A 860 -16.34 -51.62 11.69
CA GLY A 860 -15.78 -52.91 12.10
C GLY A 860 -15.25 -52.91 13.55
N LEU A 861 -14.52 -51.87 13.96
CA LEU A 861 -14.00 -51.76 15.33
C LEU A 861 -15.11 -51.65 16.39
N ILE A 862 -16.14 -50.83 16.12
CA ILE A 862 -17.30 -50.69 17.02
C ILE A 862 -18.08 -52.01 17.08
N GLY A 863 -18.23 -52.69 15.94
CA GLY A 863 -18.87 -54.00 15.89
C GLY A 863 -18.13 -55.05 16.72
N GLN A 864 -16.79 -55.08 16.65
CA GLN A 864 -15.97 -55.94 17.50
C GLN A 864 -16.13 -55.62 18.98
N PHE A 865 -16.15 -54.34 19.35
CA PHE A 865 -16.34 -53.92 20.74
C PHE A 865 -17.73 -54.31 21.27
N MET A 866 -18.79 -54.14 20.47
CA MET A 866 -20.15 -54.53 20.81
C MET A 866 -20.31 -56.06 20.93
N HIS A 867 -19.62 -56.81 20.08
CA HIS A 867 -19.55 -58.26 20.16
C HIS A 867 -18.84 -58.73 21.45
N VAL A 868 -17.77 -58.05 21.86
CA VAL A 868 -17.08 -58.31 23.14
C VAL A 868 -17.93 -57.89 24.34
N ALA A 869 -18.75 -56.84 24.21
CA ALA A 869 -19.66 -56.37 25.25
C ALA A 869 -20.97 -57.18 25.37
N GLY A 870 -21.16 -58.23 24.55
CA GLY A 870 -22.30 -59.15 24.65
C GLY A 870 -23.61 -58.64 24.05
N VAL A 871 -23.57 -57.71 23.09
CA VAL A 871 -24.78 -57.21 22.40
C VAL A 871 -25.31 -58.27 21.41
N VAL A 872 -26.59 -58.62 21.52
CA VAL A 872 -27.22 -59.74 20.79
C VAL A 872 -27.43 -59.45 19.29
N ASP A 873 -27.71 -58.20 18.91
CA ASP A 873 -27.89 -57.77 17.51
C ASP A 873 -26.92 -56.64 17.15
N VAL A 874 -25.65 -56.98 16.99
CA VAL A 874 -24.59 -56.02 16.65
C VAL A 874 -24.85 -55.34 15.30
N TYR A 875 -25.36 -56.05 14.31
CA TYR A 875 -25.57 -55.52 12.96
C TYR A 875 -26.75 -54.55 12.88
N GLY A 876 -27.88 -54.88 13.53
CA GLY A 876 -29.04 -53.99 13.60
C GLY A 876 -28.75 -52.71 14.41
N GLU A 877 -27.96 -52.81 15.47
CA GLU A 877 -27.50 -51.64 16.21
C GLU A 877 -26.48 -50.81 15.40
N LEU A 878 -25.48 -51.45 14.76
CA LEU A 878 -24.54 -50.74 13.87
C LEU A 878 -25.24 -49.95 12.77
N GLN A 879 -26.32 -50.51 12.20
CA GLN A 879 -27.10 -49.86 11.15
C GLN A 879 -27.76 -48.57 11.63
N LYS A 880 -28.24 -48.52 12.88
CA LYS A 880 -28.77 -47.29 13.51
C LYS A 880 -27.67 -46.25 13.71
N TRP A 881 -26.44 -46.70 14.04
CA TRP A 881 -25.27 -45.84 14.23
C TRP A 881 -24.54 -45.45 12.93
N ALA A 882 -24.87 -46.04 11.78
CA ALA A 882 -24.14 -45.86 10.52
C ALA A 882 -24.03 -44.39 10.09
N ALA A 883 -25.08 -43.58 10.31
CA ALA A 883 -25.07 -42.15 10.01
C ALA A 883 -24.06 -41.37 10.87
N ILE A 884 -23.96 -41.74 12.16
CA ILE A 884 -23.04 -41.12 13.13
C ILE A 884 -21.60 -41.53 12.80
N ILE A 885 -21.36 -42.81 12.51
CA ILE A 885 -20.04 -43.34 12.14
C ILE A 885 -19.54 -42.71 10.83
N SER A 886 -20.41 -42.59 9.83
CA SER A 886 -20.08 -41.95 8.54
C SER A 886 -19.74 -40.47 8.71
N LYS A 887 -20.52 -39.73 9.53
CA LYS A 887 -20.24 -38.32 9.86
C LYS A 887 -18.91 -38.16 10.60
N LEU A 888 -18.65 -39.01 11.60
CA LEU A 888 -17.39 -39.01 12.36
C LEU A 888 -16.19 -39.28 11.44
N ALA A 889 -16.26 -40.31 10.59
CA ALA A 889 -15.20 -40.64 9.63
C ALA A 889 -14.91 -39.47 8.68
N SER A 890 -15.97 -38.84 8.13
CA SER A 890 -15.84 -37.70 7.23
C SER A 890 -15.16 -36.50 7.88
N ASP A 891 -15.49 -36.20 9.13
CA ASP A 891 -14.85 -35.10 9.87
C ASP A 891 -13.43 -35.42 10.33
N CYS A 892 -13.10 -36.68 10.65
CA CYS A 892 -11.73 -37.11 10.91
C CYS A 892 -10.82 -36.89 9.69
N VAL A 893 -11.28 -37.25 8.49
CA VAL A 893 -10.56 -36.97 7.23
C VAL A 893 -10.38 -35.47 7.04
N ALA A 894 -11.43 -34.67 7.32
CA ALA A 894 -11.35 -33.20 7.25
C ALA A 894 -10.30 -32.62 8.19
N ALA A 895 -10.25 -33.11 9.44
CA ALA A 895 -9.27 -32.70 10.44
C ALA A 895 -7.84 -33.07 9.99
N GLY A 896 -7.67 -34.21 9.32
CA GLY A 896 -6.40 -34.61 8.71
C GLY A 896 -5.95 -33.69 7.57
N ILE A 897 -6.82 -33.44 6.58
CA ILE A 897 -6.52 -32.60 5.41
C ILE A 897 -6.18 -31.17 5.84
N GLU A 898 -7.04 -30.56 6.67
CA GLU A 898 -6.82 -29.18 7.12
C GLU A 898 -5.66 -29.10 8.13
N GLY A 899 -5.51 -30.08 9.02
CA GLY A 899 -4.40 -30.13 9.98
C GLY A 899 -3.02 -30.28 9.31
N LEU A 900 -2.92 -31.04 8.21
CA LEU A 900 -1.70 -31.13 7.41
C LEU A 900 -1.38 -29.82 6.68
N ALA A 901 -2.40 -29.13 6.16
CA ALA A 901 -2.23 -27.82 5.55
C ALA A 901 -1.74 -26.78 6.58
N ASP A 902 -2.38 -26.71 7.74
CA ASP A 902 -2.00 -25.82 8.85
C ASP A 902 -0.58 -26.15 9.37
N ARG A 903 -0.23 -27.44 9.45
CA ARG A 903 1.13 -27.90 9.81
C ARG A 903 2.18 -27.34 8.84
N GLN A 904 1.95 -27.44 7.54
CA GLN A 904 2.91 -26.99 6.54
C GLN A 904 3.07 -25.47 6.51
N VAL A 905 2.00 -24.72 6.83
CA VAL A 905 2.04 -23.27 7.01
C VAL A 905 2.88 -22.92 8.25
N ASN A 906 2.61 -23.58 9.38
CA ASN A 906 3.34 -23.33 10.63
C ASN A 906 4.84 -23.63 10.48
N ILE A 907 5.23 -24.78 9.90
CA ILE A 907 6.66 -25.11 9.71
C ILE A 907 7.36 -24.07 8.84
N ARG A 908 6.75 -23.63 7.73
CA ARG A 908 7.34 -22.60 6.85
C ARG A 908 7.50 -21.27 7.58
N ALA A 909 6.50 -20.84 8.34
CA ALA A 909 6.57 -19.63 9.14
C ALA A 909 7.70 -19.71 10.19
N ARG A 910 7.86 -20.85 10.88
CA ARG A 910 8.92 -21.06 11.87
C ARG A 910 10.31 -21.05 11.24
N LEU A 911 10.51 -21.69 10.09
CA LEU A 911 11.78 -21.66 9.37
C LEU A 911 12.18 -20.23 8.97
N ALA A 912 11.22 -19.44 8.48
CA ALA A 912 11.46 -18.04 8.16
C ALA A 912 11.82 -17.21 9.41
N ALA A 913 11.12 -17.42 10.52
CA ALA A 913 11.39 -16.73 11.79
C ALA A 913 12.78 -17.06 12.35
N TYR A 914 13.16 -18.34 12.39
CA TYR A 914 14.50 -18.76 12.81
C TYR A 914 15.58 -18.20 11.88
N ARG A 915 15.41 -18.29 10.57
CA ARG A 915 16.37 -17.75 9.60
C ARG A 915 16.60 -16.24 9.81
N SER A 916 15.53 -15.47 10.03
CA SER A 916 15.62 -14.04 10.31
C SER A 916 16.44 -13.77 11.58
N LYS A 917 16.13 -14.47 12.68
CA LYS A 917 16.80 -14.28 13.97
C LYS A 917 18.25 -14.73 13.99
N ILE A 918 18.55 -15.86 13.35
CA ILE A 918 19.90 -16.39 13.23
C ILE A 918 20.76 -15.47 12.34
N SER A 919 20.22 -14.95 11.24
CA SER A 919 20.95 -13.97 10.40
C SER A 919 21.28 -12.70 11.18
N GLN A 920 20.33 -12.23 12.00
CA GLN A 920 20.57 -11.11 12.91
C GLN A 920 21.64 -11.43 13.96
N LEU A 921 21.62 -12.64 14.52
CA LEU A 921 22.62 -13.08 15.48
C LEU A 921 24.03 -13.03 14.86
N PHE A 922 24.21 -13.60 13.67
CA PHE A 922 25.49 -13.58 12.98
C PHE A 922 25.95 -12.17 12.61
N ALA A 923 25.02 -11.26 12.29
CA ALA A 923 25.35 -9.86 12.06
C ALA A 923 25.85 -9.17 13.34
N VAL A 924 25.27 -9.48 14.51
CA VAL A 924 25.76 -8.97 15.80
C VAL A 924 27.13 -9.55 16.12
N PHE A 925 27.31 -10.86 15.92
CA PHE A 925 28.61 -11.52 16.09
C PHE A 925 29.69 -10.88 15.21
N SER A 926 29.42 -10.68 13.92
CA SER A 926 30.37 -10.06 12.98
C SER A 926 30.74 -8.63 13.41
N ARG A 927 29.81 -7.87 14.00
CA ARG A 927 30.12 -6.53 14.53
C ARG A 927 30.99 -6.59 15.79
N LEU A 928 30.73 -7.55 16.67
CA LEU A 928 31.57 -7.77 17.85
C LEU A 928 32.99 -8.18 17.43
N ASP A 929 33.11 -9.08 16.46
CA ASP A 929 34.39 -9.53 15.90
C ASP A 929 35.19 -8.37 15.28
N LEU A 930 34.52 -7.45 14.59
CA LEU A 930 35.13 -6.22 14.08
C LEU A 930 35.51 -5.21 15.17
N MET A 931 34.81 -5.21 16.31
CA MET A 931 35.11 -4.31 17.44
C MET A 931 36.25 -4.83 18.31
N PHE A 932 36.39 -6.15 18.43
CA PHE A 932 37.39 -6.82 19.26
C PHE A 932 38.30 -7.73 18.41
N PRO A 933 39.08 -7.18 17.47
CA PRO A 933 39.90 -7.99 16.56
C PRO A 933 41.03 -8.77 17.24
N GLU A 934 41.40 -8.39 18.47
CA GLU A 934 42.47 -9.03 19.25
C GLU A 934 41.94 -10.10 20.22
N GLU A 935 40.62 -10.18 20.44
CA GLU A 935 39.99 -11.11 21.38
C GLU A 935 39.19 -12.18 20.63
N ASP A 936 39.18 -13.43 21.13
CA ASP A 936 38.28 -14.45 20.60
C ASP A 936 36.86 -14.22 21.13
N VAL A 937 36.01 -13.60 20.28
CA VAL A 937 34.61 -13.32 20.61
C VAL A 937 33.84 -14.59 20.99
N LEU A 938 34.17 -15.76 20.45
CA LEU A 938 33.52 -17.01 20.85
C LEU A 938 33.79 -17.34 22.32
N ASP A 939 35.00 -17.06 22.82
CA ASP A 939 35.38 -17.33 24.20
C ASP A 939 34.79 -16.30 25.17
N ILE A 940 34.68 -15.04 24.73
CA ILE A 940 33.91 -14.01 25.45
C ILE A 940 32.45 -14.46 25.62
N LEU A 941 31.83 -14.98 24.55
CA LEU A 941 30.45 -15.45 24.58
C LEU A 941 30.25 -16.71 25.42
N GLN A 942 31.30 -17.49 25.68
CA GLN A 942 31.22 -18.71 26.48
C GLN A 942 31.07 -18.44 27.98
N SER A 943 31.67 -17.36 28.49
CA SER A 943 31.66 -17.03 29.92
C SER A 943 30.70 -15.86 30.20
N PRO A 944 29.65 -16.06 31.03
CA PRO A 944 28.74 -14.97 31.37
C PRO A 944 29.43 -13.80 32.11
N LYS A 945 30.54 -14.05 32.81
CA LYS A 945 31.30 -13.03 33.56
C LYS A 945 32.18 -12.16 32.64
N MET A 946 33.00 -12.76 31.76
CA MET A 946 33.79 -11.96 30.80
C MET A 946 32.88 -11.19 29.86
N MET A 947 31.79 -11.80 29.41
CA MET A 947 30.76 -11.12 28.64
C MET A 947 30.19 -9.88 29.36
N LEU A 948 30.06 -9.93 30.70
CA LEU A 948 29.51 -8.85 31.52
C LEU A 948 30.46 -7.66 31.62
N GLU A 949 31.77 -7.90 31.72
CA GLU A 949 32.79 -6.86 31.76
C GLU A 949 32.96 -6.21 30.38
N THR A 950 33.12 -7.00 29.31
CA THR A 950 33.37 -6.50 27.95
C THR A 950 32.14 -5.84 27.31
N LEU A 951 30.95 -6.44 27.43
CA LEU A 951 29.74 -5.89 26.79
C LEU A 951 29.10 -4.71 27.54
N ASN A 952 29.32 -4.55 28.85
CA ASN A 952 28.78 -3.39 29.57
C ASN A 952 29.65 -2.13 29.40
N TYR A 953 30.95 -2.28 29.14
CA TYR A 953 31.90 -1.16 29.02
C TYR A 953 31.99 -0.62 27.59
N GLU A 954 32.16 -1.48 26.58
CA GLU A 954 32.47 -1.05 25.20
C GLU A 954 31.39 -1.38 24.15
N ALA A 955 30.50 -2.35 24.41
CA ALA A 955 29.53 -2.85 23.42
C ALA A 955 28.10 -3.07 23.96
N ARG A 956 27.57 -2.08 24.70
CA ARG A 956 26.26 -2.16 25.39
C ARG A 956 25.06 -2.40 24.46
N GLU A 957 25.11 -1.84 23.25
CA GLU A 957 24.05 -2.04 22.24
C GLU A 957 24.02 -3.49 21.77
N GLN A 958 25.18 -4.08 21.48
CA GLN A 958 25.36 -5.44 21.00
C GLN A 958 24.92 -6.45 22.08
N GLY A 959 25.26 -6.20 23.34
CA GLY A 959 24.75 -6.99 24.47
C GLY A 959 23.23 -6.99 24.57
N THR A 960 22.60 -5.81 24.36
CA THR A 960 21.14 -5.70 24.31
C THR A 960 20.54 -6.51 23.16
N LEU A 961 21.16 -6.49 21.98
CA LEU A 961 20.72 -7.25 20.81
C LEU A 961 20.80 -8.76 21.03
N LEU A 962 21.86 -9.24 21.69
CA LEU A 962 22.03 -10.65 22.05
C LEU A 962 20.92 -11.11 23.01
N ILE A 963 20.62 -10.32 24.04
CA ILE A 963 19.53 -10.62 25.00
C ILE A 963 18.20 -10.73 24.26
N VAL A 964 17.86 -9.74 23.43
CA VAL A 964 16.60 -9.72 22.66
C VAL A 964 16.51 -10.91 21.70
N ASN A 965 17.62 -11.26 21.03
CA ASN A 965 17.67 -12.40 20.13
C ASN A 965 17.42 -13.72 20.87
N ALA A 966 18.11 -13.93 22.00
CA ALA A 966 18.00 -15.14 22.79
C ALA A 966 16.60 -15.30 23.41
N LEU A 967 15.99 -14.22 23.91
CA LEU A 967 14.62 -14.24 24.43
C LEU A 967 13.60 -14.64 23.34
N ASP A 968 13.76 -14.13 22.12
CA ASP A 968 12.90 -14.49 20.99
C ASP A 968 13.08 -15.95 20.54
N LEU A 969 14.33 -16.44 20.48
CA LEU A 969 14.63 -17.82 20.12
C LEU A 969 14.10 -18.81 21.18
N MET A 970 14.26 -18.48 22.46
CA MET A 970 13.66 -19.22 23.57
C MET A 970 12.13 -19.22 23.46
N HIS A 971 11.51 -18.07 23.22
CA HIS A 971 10.07 -17.98 23.00
C HIS A 971 9.62 -18.84 21.81
N PHE A 972 10.36 -18.85 20.70
CA PHE A 972 10.05 -19.74 19.58
C PHE A 972 10.10 -21.20 20.03
N TRP A 973 11.18 -21.64 20.66
CA TRP A 973 11.37 -23.04 21.06
C TRP A 973 10.32 -23.54 22.04
N MET A 974 9.99 -22.71 23.04
CA MET A 974 9.12 -23.07 24.16
C MET A 974 7.64 -22.80 23.90
N TYR A 975 7.29 -21.78 23.10
CA TYR A 975 5.91 -21.34 22.92
C TYR A 975 5.36 -21.62 21.52
N GLN A 976 6.15 -21.45 20.45
CA GLN A 976 5.60 -21.46 19.08
C GLN A 976 5.34 -22.89 18.54
N PRO A 977 4.22 -23.10 17.81
CA PRO A 977 3.86 -24.41 17.29
C PRO A 977 4.89 -24.89 16.26
N ARG A 978 5.33 -26.15 16.41
CA ARG A 978 6.30 -26.83 15.52
C ARG A 978 7.68 -26.17 15.45
N ALA A 979 8.00 -25.19 16.30
CA ALA A 979 9.29 -24.51 16.31
C ALA A 979 10.46 -25.46 16.57
N ARG A 980 10.33 -26.39 17.52
CA ARG A 980 11.36 -27.41 17.80
C ARG A 980 11.78 -28.22 16.58
N LYS A 981 10.83 -28.54 15.68
CA LYS A 981 11.12 -29.27 14.44
C LYS A 981 11.82 -28.36 13.41
N ALA A 982 11.43 -27.09 13.35
CA ALA A 982 12.07 -26.12 12.47
C ALA A 982 13.52 -25.86 12.88
N LEU A 983 13.79 -25.61 14.17
CA LEU A 983 15.15 -25.39 14.66
C LEU A 983 16.03 -26.62 14.41
N LYS A 984 15.54 -27.84 14.69
CA LYS A 984 16.28 -29.08 14.37
C LYS A 984 16.75 -29.15 12.93
N ARG A 985 15.91 -28.73 11.98
CA ARG A 985 16.27 -28.71 10.56
C ARG A 985 17.28 -27.61 10.26
N THR A 986 17.10 -26.41 10.83
CA THR A 986 18.07 -25.32 10.64
C THR A 986 19.44 -25.70 11.20
N VAL A 987 19.49 -26.36 12.35
CA VAL A 987 20.73 -26.80 13.00
C VAL A 987 21.44 -27.89 12.19
N GLN A 988 20.71 -28.80 11.54
CA GLN A 988 21.30 -29.78 10.61
C GLN A 988 21.96 -29.15 9.37
N GLU A 989 21.60 -27.90 9.05
CA GLU A 989 22.17 -27.15 7.92
C GLU A 989 23.34 -26.24 8.36
N MET A 990 23.65 -26.15 9.67
CA MET A 990 24.72 -25.31 10.21
C MET A 990 26.07 -26.03 10.21
N SER A 991 27.14 -25.28 9.98
CA SER A 991 28.51 -25.70 10.30
C SER A 991 28.75 -25.77 11.82
N ARG A 992 29.84 -26.42 12.23
CA ARG A 992 30.22 -26.52 13.64
C ARG A 992 30.48 -25.14 14.26
N GLU A 993 31.11 -24.23 13.52
CA GLU A 993 31.35 -22.85 13.97
C GLU A 993 30.05 -22.08 14.12
N GLU A 994 29.17 -22.13 13.12
CA GLU A 994 27.83 -21.50 13.19
C GLU A 994 27.01 -22.01 14.38
N TRP A 995 27.09 -23.31 14.68
CA TRP A 995 26.45 -23.88 15.86
C TRP A 995 27.05 -23.34 17.17
N LEU A 996 28.37 -23.24 17.28
CA LEU A 996 29.04 -22.72 18.47
C LEU A 996 28.68 -21.24 18.71
N ILE A 997 28.69 -20.41 17.65
CA ILE A 997 28.23 -19.01 17.72
C ILE A 997 26.78 -18.97 18.18
N PHE A 998 25.91 -19.79 17.57
CA PHE A 998 24.51 -19.87 17.94
C PHE A 998 24.33 -20.26 19.41
N TYR A 999 24.88 -21.39 19.85
CA TYR A 999 24.70 -21.91 21.20
C TYR A 999 25.29 -20.97 22.27
N ARG A 1000 26.55 -20.54 22.12
CA ARG A 1000 27.23 -19.68 23.11
C ARG A 1000 26.50 -18.34 23.28
N SER A 1001 25.97 -17.78 22.19
CA SER A 1001 25.15 -16.56 22.28
C SER A 1001 23.88 -16.72 23.13
N GLN A 1002 23.31 -17.93 23.24
CA GLN A 1002 22.13 -18.17 24.06
C GLN A 1002 22.44 -18.20 25.56
N LEU A 1003 23.70 -18.42 25.95
CA LEU A 1003 24.12 -18.44 27.36
C LEU A 1003 23.92 -17.09 28.06
N VAL A 1004 23.73 -16.01 27.29
CA VAL A 1004 23.30 -14.71 27.80
C VAL A 1004 22.03 -14.81 28.66
N LEU A 1005 21.17 -15.82 28.43
CA LEU A 1005 19.97 -16.08 29.23
C LEU A 1005 20.25 -16.51 30.67
N ARG A 1006 21.50 -16.80 31.07
CA ARG A 1006 21.84 -17.03 32.48
C ARG A 1006 21.90 -15.74 33.30
N ARG A 1007 21.85 -14.57 32.64
CA ARG A 1007 21.93 -13.23 33.24
C ARG A 1007 20.60 -12.78 33.86
N TYR A 1008 20.09 -13.53 34.84
CA TYR A 1008 18.73 -13.31 35.37
C TYR A 1008 18.51 -11.96 36.04
N GLN A 1009 19.50 -11.38 36.71
CA GLN A 1009 19.37 -10.05 37.32
C GLN A 1009 19.20 -8.97 36.26
N GLU A 1010 20.07 -8.96 35.25
CA GLU A 1010 20.08 -7.95 34.19
C GLU A 1010 18.90 -8.11 33.25
N ILE A 1011 18.54 -9.34 32.89
CA ILE A 1011 17.34 -9.59 32.06
C ILE A 1011 16.07 -9.19 32.81
N SER A 1012 15.98 -9.47 34.11
CA SER A 1012 14.83 -9.04 34.93
C SER A 1012 14.75 -7.53 35.03
N GLN A 1013 15.88 -6.86 35.27
CA GLN A 1013 15.97 -5.40 35.25
C GLN A 1013 15.57 -4.86 33.88
N PHE A 1014 15.99 -5.49 32.79
CA PHE A 1014 15.67 -5.07 31.43
C PHE A 1014 14.16 -5.17 31.14
N PHE A 1015 13.46 -6.17 31.68
CA PHE A 1015 11.99 -6.22 31.64
C PHE A 1015 11.33 -5.11 32.46
N VAL A 1016 11.85 -4.80 33.65
CA VAL A 1016 11.34 -3.76 34.56
C VAL A 1016 11.57 -2.35 34.00
N ASP A 1017 12.74 -2.12 33.41
CA ASP A 1017 13.11 -0.90 32.66
C ASP A 1017 12.27 -0.73 31.39
N GLY A 1018 11.49 -1.76 31.06
CA GLY A 1018 10.33 -1.64 30.21
C GLY A 1018 10.44 -2.39 28.90
N LEU A 1019 11.37 -3.34 28.67
CA LEU A 1019 11.59 -4.05 27.39
C LEU A 1019 10.31 -4.39 26.59
N VAL A 1020 9.22 -4.75 27.26
CA VAL A 1020 7.93 -5.13 26.65
C VAL A 1020 6.73 -4.34 27.20
N GLY A 1021 6.99 -3.14 27.73
CA GLY A 1021 6.00 -2.19 28.25
C GLY A 1021 5.38 -2.58 29.60
N LYS A 1022 4.29 -1.90 29.99
CA LYS A 1022 3.60 -2.05 31.31
C LYS A 1022 3.12 -3.48 31.61
N LYS A 1023 2.97 -4.34 30.60
CA LYS A 1023 2.52 -5.76 30.74
C LYS A 1023 3.69 -6.75 30.74
N PHE A 1024 4.82 -6.39 31.36
CA PHE A 1024 6.03 -7.22 31.42
C PHE A 1024 5.93 -8.45 32.33
N SER A 1025 4.97 -8.51 33.24
CA SER A 1025 4.84 -9.60 34.22
C SER A 1025 4.77 -10.99 33.59
N LYS A 1026 4.01 -11.16 32.50
CA LYS A 1026 3.89 -12.45 31.79
C LYS A 1026 5.17 -12.85 31.02
N PRO A 1027 5.78 -11.97 30.20
CA PRO A 1027 7.09 -12.21 29.62
C PRO A 1027 8.18 -12.55 30.64
N LEU A 1028 8.23 -11.82 31.76
CA LEU A 1028 9.21 -12.02 32.81
C LEU A 1028 9.03 -13.38 33.51
N SER A 1029 7.80 -13.73 33.90
CA SER A 1029 7.52 -15.04 34.50
C SER A 1029 7.86 -16.16 33.52
N PHE A 1030 7.50 -16.00 32.23
CA PHE A 1030 7.83 -16.97 31.20
C PHE A 1030 9.35 -17.18 31.06
N TYR A 1031 10.14 -16.10 31.08
CA TYR A 1031 11.59 -16.21 31.06
C TYR A 1031 12.11 -16.98 32.26
N LEU A 1032 11.76 -16.56 33.48
CA LEU A 1032 12.24 -17.16 34.73
C LEU A 1032 11.91 -18.65 34.83
N ASP A 1033 10.72 -19.06 34.37
CA ASP A 1033 10.27 -20.46 34.47
C ASP A 1033 10.92 -21.40 33.44
N HIS A 1034 11.49 -20.88 32.33
CA HIS A 1034 11.81 -21.72 31.16
C HIS A 1034 13.23 -21.62 30.63
N PHE A 1035 14.02 -20.60 31.01
CA PHE A 1035 15.33 -20.38 30.40
C PHE A 1035 16.30 -21.54 30.64
N GLU A 1036 16.33 -22.13 31.85
CA GLU A 1036 17.21 -23.27 32.18
C GLU A 1036 16.88 -24.48 31.31
N HIS A 1037 15.60 -24.86 31.27
CA HIS A 1037 15.14 -26.00 30.48
C HIS A 1037 15.35 -25.79 28.97
N TYR A 1038 15.32 -24.54 28.48
CA TYR A 1038 15.66 -24.23 27.09
C TYR A 1038 17.15 -24.48 26.80
N LEU A 1039 18.05 -24.03 27.68
CA LEU A 1039 19.48 -24.23 27.51
C LEU A 1039 19.88 -25.71 27.60
N GLU A 1040 19.28 -26.47 28.52
CA GLU A 1040 19.47 -27.94 28.60
C GLU A 1040 19.01 -28.66 27.32
N ASP A 1041 17.88 -28.24 26.75
CA ASP A 1041 17.36 -28.81 25.50
C ASP A 1041 18.32 -28.54 24.31
N LEU A 1042 19.00 -27.39 24.29
CA LEU A 1042 20.01 -27.06 23.28
C LEU A 1042 21.31 -27.84 23.45
N GLU A 1043 21.77 -28.06 24.68
CA GLU A 1043 22.93 -28.90 24.98
C GLU A 1043 22.68 -30.37 24.54
N ARG A 1044 21.47 -30.87 24.76
CA ARG A 1044 21.04 -32.20 24.23
C ARG A 1044 20.92 -32.24 22.70
N LEU A 1045 20.79 -31.10 22.04
CA LEU A 1045 20.81 -31.01 20.58
C LEU A 1045 22.24 -31.11 20.02
N GLU A 1046 23.21 -30.53 20.72
CA GLU A 1046 24.64 -30.59 20.36
C GLU A 1046 25.16 -32.03 20.36
N THR A 1047 24.87 -32.80 21.41
CA THR A 1047 25.31 -34.21 21.53
C THR A 1047 24.80 -35.09 20.38
N ARG A 1048 23.65 -34.74 19.78
CA ARG A 1048 23.10 -35.42 18.59
C ARG A 1048 23.64 -34.90 17.27
N HIS A 1049 24.17 -33.68 17.25
CA HIS A 1049 24.86 -33.11 16.10
C HIS A 1049 26.33 -33.58 16.02
N ALA A 1050 26.94 -33.89 17.16
CA ALA A 1050 28.32 -34.39 17.27
C ALA A 1050 28.46 -35.91 17.08
N SER A 1051 27.34 -36.65 16.98
CA SER A 1051 27.34 -38.08 16.64
C SER A 1051 27.18 -38.23 15.12
N PRO A 1052 28.11 -38.92 14.42
CA PRO A 1052 28.09 -39.07 12.96
C PRO A 1052 26.87 -39.82 12.42
#